data_AF-A0A1P8JR81-F1
#
_entry.id   AF-A0A1P8JR81-F1
#
_cell.length_a   1.000
_cell.length_b   1.000
_cell.length_c   1.000
_cell.angle_alpha   90.00
_cell.angle_beta   90.00
_cell.angle_gamma   90.00
#
_symmetry.space_group_name_H-M   'P 1'
#
loop_
_entity.id
_entity.type
_entity.pdbx_description
1 polymer ?
#
loop_
_entity_poly.entity_id
_entity_poly.type
_entity_poly.pdbx_seq_one_letter_code
_entity_poly.pdbx_strand_id
1 'polypeptide(L)'
;MKKTFYKLALAAALSGASLLSLAQSVPVTGIVELSGPGATAGTNFDNGVKLAVKAINAAGGMAGRKVEYTSLDTQTQPGVAKALAKRAIDQGAQVVLGPVFSGSILVSMSETRQAEVLNIVGGEAASITQQGHPYVFRASFTQAAAMPKVATYLQRSVKAKSVSVIYVNNDFGKGGRDAIVKALEANGIKVAADISTDSGQVDFSAAVLKAKQADADALFVYTNEEESARLLRELRKQGYTKPIVGESTLTNEKVIELAGEAANGIVGHVGLTADAPNPTVQAFTKAYVAEYKSRPDHNAMKGYIGMWSAKAAADKAGKIDSKAMADALHNHSFTAKEFPGLLFDVSYDGKGDLDRESFFVKVVNGKSEVIETLKPARGEVRPVAVASTEYVHVEREGGLLVITLNRPEVMNALHLPAHTELSRIFDDYAADPALRVAIITGAGERAFCVGTDLKSLAVTGNYDYPRGGFAGITKRFDLWKPVIAAVNGMCLGGGVEILAACDLAVASQQAQFGLPEPLVGLAALGGGALQRIARQMSMKDAMYLALTGKRIDATEARRIGLVNEVVPQGEVLARARALAQDILACAPLALQATKQAMMMSFNEADLQRAMTMTYPAEAVMLASQDAIEGPLAFAQKRKPNWTGK
;
A
#
# COMPACT_ATOMS: atom_id res chain seq x y z
N MET A 1 86.05 -4.51 -24.81
CA MET A 1 85.42 -5.81 -24.47
C MET A 1 84.21 -5.56 -23.58
N LYS A 2 83.02 -6.02 -24.05
CA LYS A 2 81.85 -6.55 -23.32
C LYS A 2 81.40 -5.86 -22.00
N LYS A 3 80.24 -5.19 -21.99
CA LYS A 3 78.89 -5.70 -21.53
C LYS A 3 78.72 -5.60 -19.99
N THR A 4 77.59 -5.32 -19.34
CA THR A 4 76.17 -5.09 -19.69
C THR A 4 75.44 -4.81 -18.36
N PHE A 5 74.47 -3.88 -18.38
CA PHE A 5 73.20 -3.80 -17.63
C PHE A 5 73.02 -4.57 -16.30
N TYR A 6 72.63 -3.87 -15.22
CA TYR A 6 71.24 -3.84 -14.71
C TYR A 6 71.17 -2.94 -13.45
N LYS A 7 70.63 -1.74 -13.61
CA LYS A 7 69.99 -0.97 -12.53
C LYS A 7 68.49 -1.21 -12.70
N LEU A 8 67.82 -1.85 -11.74
CA LEU A 8 66.44 -1.55 -11.37
C LEU A 8 66.02 -2.38 -10.14
N ALA A 9 65.21 -1.76 -9.29
CA ALA A 9 64.32 -2.36 -8.29
C ALA A 9 64.94 -2.93 -6.99
N LEU A 10 65.14 -2.05 -6.01
CA LEU A 10 64.88 -2.41 -4.61
C LEU A 10 64.44 -1.18 -3.79
N ALA A 11 63.35 -0.54 -4.21
CA ALA A 11 62.69 0.52 -3.45
C ALA A 11 61.21 0.62 -3.86
N ALA A 12 60.43 -0.41 -3.55
CA ALA A 12 58.96 -0.38 -3.46
C ALA A 12 58.46 -1.81 -3.15
N ALA A 13 58.51 -2.21 -1.88
CA ALA A 13 57.88 -3.46 -1.44
C ALA A 13 57.35 -3.33 0.00
N LEU A 14 56.70 -2.21 0.32
CA LEU A 14 55.93 -2.02 1.57
C LEU A 14 54.76 -1.06 1.32
N SER A 15 53.98 -1.30 0.27
CA SER A 15 52.67 -0.67 0.06
C SER A 15 51.90 -1.45 -1.01
N GLY A 16 51.10 -2.43 -0.61
CA GLY A 16 50.29 -3.19 -1.57
C GLY A 16 49.96 -4.62 -1.16
N ALA A 17 49.57 -4.83 0.09
CA ALA A 17 48.85 -6.03 0.47
C ALA A 17 47.76 -5.62 1.47
N SER A 18 46.77 -4.87 0.98
CA SER A 18 45.45 -4.95 1.59
C SER A 18 45.05 -6.42 1.46
N LEU A 19 45.02 -7.12 2.59
CA LEU A 19 44.32 -8.38 2.75
C LEU A 19 42.87 -8.14 2.30
N LEU A 20 42.60 -8.37 1.02
CA LEU A 20 41.26 -8.63 0.53
C LEU A 20 40.83 -9.88 1.29
N SER A 21 40.11 -9.70 2.40
CA SER A 21 39.31 -10.78 2.95
C SER A 21 38.52 -11.34 1.78
N LEU A 22 38.71 -12.61 1.43
CA LEU A 22 37.81 -13.32 0.55
C LEU A 22 36.44 -13.24 1.23
N ALA A 23 35.63 -12.25 0.86
CA ALA A 23 34.33 -12.07 1.47
C ALA A 23 33.53 -13.32 1.13
N GLN A 24 33.16 -14.09 2.17
CA GLN A 24 32.41 -15.34 2.05
C GLN A 24 31.17 -15.12 1.17
N SER A 25 30.75 -16.08 0.36
CA SER A 25 29.49 -15.96 -0.41
C SER A 25 28.30 -15.68 0.51
N VAL A 26 27.23 -15.09 -0.01
CA VAL A 26 25.96 -14.92 0.69
C VAL A 26 25.12 -16.17 0.46
N PRO A 27 24.93 -17.04 1.48
CA PRO A 27 24.14 -18.25 1.32
C PRO A 27 22.65 -17.91 1.26
N VAL A 28 22.02 -18.23 0.12
CA VAL A 28 20.58 -18.11 -0.10
C VAL A 28 20.03 -19.49 -0.40
N THR A 29 18.96 -19.87 0.29
CA THR A 29 18.34 -21.19 0.11
C THR A 29 16.93 -21.04 -0.44
N GLY A 30 16.67 -21.68 -1.58
CA GLY A 30 15.33 -21.86 -2.10
C GLY A 30 14.70 -23.08 -1.47
N ILE A 31 13.55 -22.92 -0.84
CA ILE A 31 12.71 -24.04 -0.39
C ILE A 31 11.49 -24.00 -1.30
N VAL A 32 11.41 -24.92 -2.25
CA VAL A 32 10.51 -24.80 -3.41
C VAL A 32 9.90 -26.15 -3.79
N GLU A 33 8.73 -26.14 -4.40
CA GLU A 33 8.05 -27.31 -4.94
C GLU A 33 8.67 -27.72 -6.29
N LEU A 34 9.67 -28.61 -6.30
CA LEU A 34 10.28 -29.11 -7.55
C LEU A 34 9.69 -30.44 -8.00
N SER A 35 8.98 -31.13 -7.11
CA SER A 35 8.18 -32.31 -7.41
C SER A 35 6.81 -32.28 -6.70
N GLY A 36 5.96 -33.24 -7.03
CA GLY A 36 4.58 -33.30 -6.56
C GLY A 36 3.65 -32.32 -7.29
N PRO A 37 2.42 -32.12 -6.77
CA PRO A 37 1.41 -31.28 -7.44
C PRO A 37 1.80 -29.81 -7.65
N GLY A 38 2.77 -29.30 -6.88
CA GLY A 38 3.27 -27.92 -6.99
C GLY A 38 4.45 -27.73 -7.94
N ALA A 39 4.92 -28.78 -8.62
CA ALA A 39 6.15 -28.75 -9.42
C ALA A 39 6.16 -27.62 -10.47
N THR A 40 5.04 -27.36 -11.13
CA THR A 40 4.92 -26.28 -12.13
C THR A 40 5.20 -24.91 -11.51
N ALA A 41 4.60 -24.61 -10.36
CA ALA A 41 4.75 -23.33 -9.70
C ALA A 41 6.15 -23.16 -9.09
N GLY A 42 6.65 -24.17 -8.37
CA GLY A 42 7.95 -24.10 -7.72
C GLY A 42 9.12 -24.12 -8.70
N THR A 43 9.04 -24.87 -9.80
CA THR A 43 10.08 -24.86 -10.85
C THR A 43 10.20 -23.48 -11.50
N ASN A 44 9.08 -22.84 -11.85
CA ASN A 44 9.11 -21.49 -12.44
C ASN A 44 9.65 -20.47 -11.42
N PHE A 45 9.18 -20.52 -10.17
CA PHE A 45 9.71 -19.66 -9.10
C PHE A 45 11.23 -19.81 -8.95
N ASP A 46 11.72 -21.05 -8.87
CA ASP A 46 13.15 -21.37 -8.74
C ASP A 46 13.98 -20.89 -9.94
N ASN A 47 13.46 -21.03 -11.16
CA ASN A 47 14.07 -20.47 -12.37
C ASN A 47 14.15 -18.93 -12.31
N GLY A 48 13.08 -18.29 -11.83
CA GLY A 48 13.08 -16.85 -11.56
C GLY A 48 14.18 -16.42 -10.61
N VAL A 49 14.33 -17.14 -9.48
CA VAL A 49 15.40 -16.89 -8.51
C VAL A 49 16.78 -17.06 -9.14
N LYS A 50 17.02 -18.17 -9.84
CA LYS A 50 18.30 -18.46 -10.52
C LYS A 50 18.68 -17.36 -11.51
N LEU A 51 17.71 -16.88 -12.29
CA LEU A 51 17.92 -15.78 -13.23
C LEU A 51 18.27 -14.47 -12.52
N ALA A 52 17.61 -14.17 -11.39
CA ALA A 52 17.94 -13.00 -10.57
C ALA A 52 19.34 -13.10 -9.96
N VAL A 53 19.71 -14.25 -9.39
CA VAL A 53 21.04 -14.51 -8.82
C VAL A 53 22.13 -14.32 -9.87
N LYS A 54 21.93 -14.83 -11.09
CA LYS A 54 22.84 -14.64 -12.23
C LYS A 54 23.04 -13.14 -12.53
N ALA A 55 21.95 -12.38 -12.61
CA ALA A 55 22.00 -10.94 -12.86
C ALA A 55 22.64 -10.14 -11.72
N ILE A 56 22.29 -10.45 -10.46
CA ILE A 56 22.84 -9.80 -9.27
C ILE A 56 24.35 -10.06 -9.16
N ASN A 57 24.81 -11.30 -9.36
CA ASN A 57 26.23 -11.63 -9.33
C ASN A 57 27.02 -10.97 -10.47
N ALA A 58 26.43 -10.86 -11.67
CA ALA A 58 27.04 -10.11 -12.77
C ALA A 58 27.17 -8.61 -12.46
N ALA A 59 26.27 -8.07 -11.63
CA ALA A 59 26.26 -6.68 -11.18
C ALA A 59 27.06 -6.41 -9.88
N GLY A 60 27.95 -7.33 -9.47
CA GLY A 60 28.80 -7.15 -8.29
C GLY A 60 28.26 -7.78 -7.00
N GLY A 61 27.13 -8.50 -7.07
CA GLY A 61 26.57 -9.24 -5.95
C GLY A 61 25.62 -8.42 -5.06
N MET A 62 25.48 -8.86 -3.82
CA MET A 62 24.66 -8.24 -2.77
C MET A 62 25.59 -7.67 -1.70
N ALA A 63 25.52 -6.36 -1.43
CA ALA A 63 26.48 -5.67 -0.57
C ALA A 63 27.97 -6.02 -0.88
N GLY A 64 28.31 -6.14 -2.17
CA GLY A 64 29.66 -6.48 -2.65
C GLY A 64 30.07 -7.95 -2.53
N ARG A 65 29.16 -8.84 -2.12
CA ARG A 65 29.41 -10.29 -1.96
C ARG A 65 28.61 -11.09 -2.98
N LYS A 66 29.22 -12.12 -3.57
CA LYS A 66 28.50 -13.03 -4.49
C LYS A 66 27.43 -13.81 -3.74
N VAL A 67 26.25 -13.92 -4.33
CA VAL A 67 25.15 -14.76 -3.87
C VAL A 67 25.40 -16.21 -4.31
N GLU A 68 25.33 -17.13 -3.36
CA GLU A 68 25.37 -18.57 -3.59
C GLU A 68 23.97 -19.13 -3.31
N TYR A 69 23.33 -19.67 -4.35
CA TYR A 69 21.95 -20.12 -4.29
C TYR A 69 21.85 -21.64 -4.41
N THR A 70 21.11 -22.27 -3.49
CA THR A 70 20.80 -23.71 -3.52
C THR A 70 19.30 -23.93 -3.38
N SER A 71 18.73 -24.82 -4.19
CA SER A 71 17.31 -25.17 -4.16
C SER A 71 17.09 -26.51 -3.44
N LEU A 72 16.05 -26.59 -2.62
CA LEU A 72 15.64 -27.77 -1.87
C LEU A 72 14.17 -28.09 -2.19
N ASP A 73 13.91 -29.35 -2.56
CA ASP A 73 12.59 -29.80 -3.01
C ASP A 73 11.67 -30.18 -1.85
N THR A 74 10.60 -29.42 -1.67
CA THR A 74 9.55 -29.68 -0.66
C THR A 74 8.67 -30.87 -1.01
N GLN A 75 8.67 -31.32 -2.26
CA GLN A 75 7.76 -32.35 -2.79
C GLN A 75 6.28 -31.95 -2.62
N THR A 76 6.00 -30.65 -2.47
CA THR A 76 4.67 -30.12 -2.12
C THR A 76 4.13 -30.67 -0.79
N GLN A 77 5.01 -31.03 0.15
CA GLN A 77 4.65 -31.58 1.45
C GLN A 77 5.01 -30.63 2.59
N PRO A 78 4.04 -30.14 3.40
CA PRO A 78 4.32 -29.19 4.47
C PRO A 78 5.32 -29.67 5.53
N GLY A 79 5.27 -30.96 5.88
CA GLY A 79 6.23 -31.56 6.82
C GLY A 79 7.66 -31.58 6.29
N VAL A 80 7.83 -31.82 4.99
CA VAL A 80 9.14 -31.76 4.31
C VAL A 80 9.63 -30.32 4.24
N ALA A 81 8.76 -29.37 3.87
CA ALA A 81 9.11 -27.94 3.85
C ALA A 81 9.63 -27.44 5.20
N LYS A 82 9.01 -27.87 6.31
CA LYS A 82 9.48 -27.57 7.67
C LYS A 82 10.90 -28.10 7.93
N ALA A 83 11.15 -29.37 7.61
CA ALA A 83 12.45 -29.99 7.79
C ALA A 83 13.53 -29.29 6.95
N LEU A 84 13.18 -28.87 5.73
CA LEU A 84 14.09 -28.13 4.85
C LEU A 84 14.36 -26.71 5.33
N ALA A 85 13.40 -26.04 5.96
CA ALA A 85 13.62 -24.75 6.59
C ALA A 85 14.65 -24.84 7.72
N LYS A 86 14.52 -25.85 8.59
CA LYS A 86 15.52 -26.15 9.60
C LYS A 86 16.90 -26.43 8.98
N ARG A 87 16.94 -27.25 7.92
CA ARG A 87 18.20 -27.53 7.20
C ARG A 87 18.83 -26.26 6.61
N ALA A 88 18.04 -25.36 6.03
CA ALA A 88 18.54 -24.11 5.48
C ALA A 88 19.19 -23.24 6.57
N ILE A 89 18.55 -23.17 7.74
CA ILE A 89 19.07 -22.47 8.92
C ILE A 89 20.38 -23.10 9.39
N ASP A 90 20.41 -24.43 9.55
CA ASP A 90 21.62 -25.16 9.98
C ASP A 90 22.79 -25.01 8.98
N GLN A 91 22.47 -24.76 7.70
CA GLN A 91 23.44 -24.47 6.63
C GLN A 91 23.82 -22.98 6.53
N GLY A 92 23.31 -22.13 7.43
CA GLY A 92 23.69 -20.73 7.55
C GLY A 92 23.00 -19.77 6.58
N ALA A 93 21.85 -20.16 6.01
CA ALA A 93 21.10 -19.32 5.08
C ALA A 93 20.81 -17.93 5.66
N GLN A 94 21.16 -16.89 4.90
CA GLN A 94 20.84 -15.49 5.24
C GLN A 94 19.50 -15.06 4.65
N VAL A 95 19.08 -15.70 3.57
CA VAL A 95 17.79 -15.48 2.94
C VAL A 95 17.21 -16.83 2.54
N VAL A 96 15.95 -17.05 2.88
CA VAL A 96 15.15 -18.18 2.40
C VAL A 96 14.13 -17.68 1.39
N LEU A 97 14.15 -18.22 0.18
CA LEU A 97 13.18 -17.92 -0.87
C LEU A 97 12.19 -19.07 -1.03
N GLY A 98 10.92 -18.74 -1.10
CA GLY A 98 9.83 -19.73 -1.04
C GLY A 98 9.52 -20.17 0.40
N PRO A 99 8.63 -21.15 0.60
CA PRO A 99 7.91 -21.91 -0.43
C PRO A 99 6.90 -21.11 -1.24
N VAL A 100 6.34 -21.74 -2.28
CA VAL A 100 5.26 -21.16 -3.10
C VAL A 100 3.90 -21.60 -2.57
N PHE A 101 3.76 -22.84 -2.10
CA PHE A 101 2.47 -23.34 -1.60
C PHE A 101 2.16 -22.83 -0.20
N SER A 102 0.95 -22.29 -0.03
CA SER A 102 0.49 -21.70 1.24
C SER A 102 0.57 -22.67 2.42
N GLY A 103 0.19 -23.94 2.22
CA GLY A 103 0.31 -24.96 3.26
C GLY A 103 1.76 -25.26 3.66
N SER A 104 2.67 -25.31 2.68
CA SER A 104 4.12 -25.44 2.94
C SER A 104 4.67 -24.26 3.73
N ILE A 105 4.27 -23.03 3.36
CA ILE A 105 4.70 -21.80 4.03
C ILE A 105 4.22 -21.77 5.48
N LEU A 106 2.93 -22.00 5.72
CA LEU A 106 2.33 -21.90 7.05
C LEU A 106 3.03 -22.80 8.08
N VAL A 107 3.55 -23.95 7.64
CA VAL A 107 4.27 -24.89 8.51
C VAL A 107 5.78 -24.58 8.59
N SER A 108 6.41 -24.13 7.52
CA SER A 108 7.87 -23.88 7.48
C SER A 108 8.28 -22.52 8.03
N MET A 109 7.43 -21.49 7.91
CA MET A 109 7.78 -20.12 8.29
C MET A 109 7.97 -19.92 9.80
N SER A 110 7.51 -20.86 10.64
CA SER A 110 7.80 -20.83 12.08
C SER A 110 9.29 -21.04 12.36
N GLU A 111 9.96 -21.86 11.54
CA GLU A 111 11.39 -22.14 11.70
C GLU A 111 12.22 -20.91 11.34
N THR A 112 11.94 -20.29 10.19
CA THR A 112 12.64 -19.06 9.75
C THR A 112 12.37 -17.90 10.70
N ARG A 113 11.15 -17.78 11.24
CA ARG A 113 10.83 -16.79 12.29
C ARG A 113 11.67 -17.00 13.55
N GLN A 114 11.75 -18.23 14.06
CA GLN A 114 12.50 -18.53 15.29
C GLN A 114 14.00 -18.29 15.13
N ALA A 115 14.54 -18.55 13.94
CA ALA A 115 15.94 -18.33 13.62
C ALA A 115 16.25 -16.90 13.13
N GLU A 116 15.26 -16.01 13.10
CA GLU A 116 15.39 -14.63 12.61
C GLU A 116 15.94 -14.53 11.17
N VAL A 117 15.59 -15.50 10.31
CA VAL A 117 16.07 -15.55 8.92
C VAL A 117 15.05 -14.91 8.00
N LEU A 118 15.51 -13.97 7.15
CA LEU A 118 14.67 -13.31 6.16
C LEU A 118 14.09 -14.35 5.21
N ASN A 119 12.76 -14.41 5.13
CA ASN A 119 12.04 -15.36 4.30
C ASN A 119 11.07 -14.65 3.36
N ILE A 120 11.34 -14.70 2.05
CA ILE A 120 10.46 -14.11 1.03
C ILE A 120 9.71 -15.23 0.30
N VAL A 121 8.39 -15.27 0.47
CA VAL A 121 7.52 -16.40 0.07
C VAL A 121 6.66 -16.10 -1.16
N GLY A 122 6.26 -17.14 -1.89
CA GLY A 122 5.43 -17.01 -3.10
C GLY A 122 3.92 -17.16 -2.89
N GLY A 123 3.49 -17.61 -1.70
CA GLY A 123 2.10 -17.98 -1.43
C GLY A 123 1.16 -16.81 -1.19
N GLU A 124 -0.13 -17.03 -1.42
CA GLU A 124 -1.15 -15.98 -1.47
C GLU A 124 -2.11 -15.99 -0.29
N ALA A 125 -2.20 -17.09 0.47
CA ALA A 125 -3.08 -17.21 1.64
C ALA A 125 -2.91 -16.04 2.60
N ALA A 126 -3.98 -15.31 2.88
CA ALA A 126 -3.93 -14.11 3.73
C ALA A 126 -3.34 -14.40 5.14
N SER A 127 -3.54 -15.61 5.63
CA SER A 127 -3.05 -16.09 6.94
C SER A 127 -1.54 -16.12 7.11
N ILE A 128 -0.75 -16.07 6.03
CA ILE A 128 0.72 -16.09 6.09
C ILE A 128 1.26 -14.87 6.84
N THR A 129 0.90 -13.67 6.40
CA THR A 129 1.39 -12.38 6.94
C THR A 129 0.53 -11.84 8.07
N GLN A 130 -0.73 -12.29 8.18
CA GLN A 130 -1.60 -11.93 9.31
C GLN A 130 -1.06 -12.36 10.67
N GLN A 131 -0.15 -13.34 10.72
CA GLN A 131 0.51 -13.76 11.95
C GLN A 131 1.57 -12.77 12.46
N GLY A 132 1.88 -11.72 11.70
CA GLY A 132 2.77 -10.64 12.13
C GLY A 132 4.23 -11.09 12.28
N HIS A 133 4.68 -12.03 11.44
CA HIS A 133 6.05 -12.52 11.50
C HIS A 133 7.02 -11.47 10.91
N PRO A 134 7.97 -10.92 11.71
CA PRO A 134 8.80 -9.79 11.27
C PRO A 134 9.84 -10.15 10.21
N TYR A 135 10.03 -11.45 9.93
CA TYR A 135 11.02 -11.93 8.96
C TYR A 135 10.37 -12.55 7.71
N VAL A 136 9.03 -12.55 7.61
CA VAL A 136 8.30 -13.15 6.48
C VAL A 136 7.72 -12.05 5.60
N PHE A 137 8.11 -12.06 4.33
CA PHE A 137 7.66 -11.09 3.33
C PHE A 137 7.12 -11.82 2.11
N ARG A 138 6.23 -11.19 1.35
CA ARG A 138 5.73 -11.78 0.11
C ARG A 138 6.53 -11.35 -1.12
N ALA A 139 6.54 -12.23 -2.12
CA ALA A 139 6.78 -11.88 -3.52
C ALA A 139 5.47 -11.84 -4.34
N SER A 140 4.35 -12.22 -3.75
CA SER A 140 3.00 -12.26 -4.32
C SER A 140 2.05 -11.25 -3.68
N PHE A 141 0.90 -11.01 -4.31
CA PHE A 141 -0.20 -10.35 -3.61
C PHE A 141 -0.79 -11.27 -2.55
N THR A 142 -1.26 -10.67 -1.46
CA THR A 142 -2.18 -11.32 -0.54
C THR A 142 -3.58 -11.38 -1.15
N GLN A 143 -4.31 -12.46 -0.90
CA GLN A 143 -5.71 -12.60 -1.30
C GLN A 143 -6.59 -11.46 -0.75
N ALA A 144 -6.25 -10.91 0.41
CA ALA A 144 -6.95 -9.77 0.99
C ALA A 144 -6.85 -8.49 0.12
N ALA A 145 -5.81 -8.38 -0.70
CA ALA A 145 -5.61 -7.27 -1.64
C ALA A 145 -6.14 -7.59 -3.05
N ALA A 146 -6.06 -8.86 -3.48
CA ALA A 146 -6.48 -9.29 -4.81
C ALA A 146 -8.01 -9.45 -4.95
N MET A 147 -8.65 -10.14 -4.00
CA MET A 147 -10.08 -10.52 -4.12
C MET A 147 -11.06 -9.33 -4.18
N PRO A 148 -10.84 -8.21 -3.45
CA PRO A 148 -11.66 -7.00 -3.64
C PRO A 148 -11.63 -6.46 -5.08
N LYS A 149 -10.48 -6.54 -5.76
CA LYS A 149 -10.33 -6.12 -7.16
C LYS A 149 -11.16 -7.02 -8.08
N VAL A 150 -11.11 -8.34 -7.85
CA VAL A 150 -11.93 -9.31 -8.59
C VAL A 150 -13.43 -9.08 -8.40
N ALA A 151 -13.89 -8.91 -7.16
CA ALA A 151 -15.30 -8.64 -6.87
C ALA A 151 -15.79 -7.34 -7.53
N THR A 152 -14.97 -6.29 -7.50
CA THR A 152 -15.26 -5.02 -8.20
C THR A 152 -15.40 -5.23 -9.71
N TYR A 153 -14.53 -6.04 -10.31
CA TYR A 153 -14.63 -6.37 -11.75
C TYR A 153 -15.89 -7.18 -12.07
N LEU A 154 -16.24 -8.17 -11.23
CA LEU A 154 -17.48 -8.94 -11.37
C LEU A 154 -18.72 -8.03 -11.29
N GLN A 155 -18.72 -7.06 -10.38
CA GLN A 155 -19.81 -6.09 -10.24
C GLN A 155 -19.88 -5.12 -11.43
N ARG A 156 -18.76 -4.50 -11.78
CA ARG A 156 -18.70 -3.37 -12.73
C ARG A 156 -18.71 -3.83 -14.17
N SER A 157 -17.85 -4.79 -14.50
CA SER A 157 -17.55 -5.20 -15.87
C SER A 157 -18.43 -6.36 -16.31
N VAL A 158 -18.61 -7.36 -15.44
CA VAL A 158 -19.48 -8.52 -15.72
C VAL A 158 -20.94 -8.22 -15.40
N LYS A 159 -21.21 -7.26 -14.50
CA LYS A 159 -22.56 -6.93 -14.00
C LYS A 159 -23.25 -8.12 -13.34
N ALA A 160 -22.44 -8.99 -12.71
CA ALA A 160 -22.92 -10.17 -12.01
C ALA A 160 -23.69 -9.77 -10.76
N LYS A 161 -24.89 -10.33 -10.58
CA LYS A 161 -25.67 -10.27 -9.33
C LYS A 161 -25.49 -11.54 -8.52
N SER A 162 -25.12 -12.64 -9.18
CA SER A 162 -24.81 -13.91 -8.55
C SER A 162 -23.55 -14.56 -9.12
N VAL A 163 -22.74 -15.18 -8.27
CA VAL A 163 -21.48 -15.85 -8.64
C VAL A 163 -21.40 -17.22 -7.97
N SER A 164 -21.08 -18.25 -8.75
CA SER A 164 -20.65 -19.55 -8.21
C SER A 164 -19.15 -19.52 -7.96
N VAL A 165 -18.70 -20.12 -6.87
CA VAL A 165 -17.28 -20.20 -6.48
C VAL A 165 -16.84 -21.65 -6.56
N ILE A 166 -15.83 -21.95 -7.37
CA ILE A 166 -15.10 -23.23 -7.35
C ILE A 166 -13.71 -22.99 -6.79
N TYR A 167 -13.32 -23.74 -5.76
CA TYR A 167 -12.03 -23.59 -5.11
C TYR A 167 -11.43 -24.94 -4.68
N VAL A 168 -10.10 -25.01 -4.64
CA VAL A 168 -9.37 -26.19 -4.16
C VAL A 168 -9.33 -26.25 -2.62
N ASN A 169 -9.54 -27.43 -2.05
CA ASN A 169 -9.64 -27.67 -0.61
C ASN A 169 -8.28 -27.76 0.08
N ASN A 170 -7.50 -26.68 0.04
CA ASN A 170 -6.23 -26.54 0.74
C ASN A 170 -6.10 -25.12 1.33
N ASP A 171 -5.00 -24.81 2.02
CA ASP A 171 -4.82 -23.50 2.67
C ASP A 171 -4.88 -22.32 1.69
N PHE A 172 -4.41 -22.52 0.45
CA PHE A 172 -4.49 -21.53 -0.60
C PHE A 172 -5.94 -21.31 -1.04
N GLY A 173 -6.64 -22.37 -1.45
CA GLY A 173 -7.98 -22.26 -2.00
C GLY A 173 -9.02 -21.86 -0.95
N LYS A 174 -8.91 -22.33 0.30
CA LYS A 174 -9.78 -21.90 1.41
C LYS A 174 -9.61 -20.41 1.72
N GLY A 175 -8.37 -19.94 1.85
CA GLY A 175 -8.09 -18.52 2.09
C GLY A 175 -8.64 -17.63 0.97
N GLY A 176 -8.51 -18.09 -0.29
CA GLY A 176 -9.02 -17.37 -1.45
C GLY A 176 -10.54 -17.35 -1.50
N ARG A 177 -11.17 -18.49 -1.21
CA ARG A 177 -12.63 -18.63 -1.08
C ARG A 177 -13.17 -17.68 -0.01
N ASP A 178 -12.55 -17.64 1.17
CA ASP A 178 -13.02 -16.76 2.25
C ASP A 178 -12.89 -15.28 1.88
N ALA A 179 -11.76 -14.92 1.25
CA ALA A 179 -11.52 -13.55 0.80
C ALA A 179 -12.47 -13.12 -0.34
N ILE A 180 -12.75 -13.97 -1.32
CA ILE A 180 -13.66 -13.64 -2.42
C ILE A 180 -15.11 -13.60 -1.97
N VAL A 181 -15.57 -14.54 -1.14
CA VAL A 181 -16.95 -14.54 -0.63
C VAL A 181 -17.23 -13.25 0.12
N LYS A 182 -16.33 -12.84 1.03
CA LYS A 182 -16.43 -11.56 1.73
C LYS A 182 -16.43 -10.36 0.77
N ALA A 183 -15.60 -10.39 -0.27
CA ALA A 183 -15.53 -9.31 -1.25
C ALA A 183 -16.78 -9.23 -2.13
N LEU A 184 -17.38 -10.37 -2.50
CA LEU A 184 -18.63 -10.44 -3.25
C LEU A 184 -19.79 -9.86 -2.43
N GLU A 185 -19.90 -10.24 -1.15
CA GLU A 185 -20.89 -9.69 -0.21
C GLU A 185 -20.78 -8.16 -0.09
N ALA A 186 -19.55 -7.65 0.07
CA ALA A 186 -19.30 -6.21 0.15
C ALA A 186 -19.69 -5.44 -1.14
N ASN A 187 -19.78 -6.13 -2.27
CA ASN A 187 -20.21 -5.58 -3.56
C ASN A 187 -21.68 -5.91 -3.89
N GLY A 188 -22.44 -6.49 -2.96
CA GLY A 188 -23.84 -6.84 -3.17
C GLY A 188 -24.05 -8.00 -4.16
N ILE A 189 -23.03 -8.85 -4.36
CA ILE A 189 -23.10 -10.02 -5.23
C ILE A 189 -23.39 -11.26 -4.39
N LYS A 190 -24.44 -12.01 -4.75
CA LYS A 190 -24.83 -13.25 -4.06
C LYS A 190 -23.93 -14.42 -4.45
N VAL A 191 -23.47 -15.20 -3.48
CA VAL A 191 -22.85 -16.50 -3.76
C VAL A 191 -23.95 -17.52 -4.09
N ALA A 192 -24.00 -18.00 -5.32
CA ALA A 192 -25.02 -18.93 -5.81
C ALA A 192 -24.71 -20.38 -5.43
N ALA A 193 -23.44 -20.76 -5.52
CA ALA A 193 -22.91 -22.04 -5.07
C ALA A 193 -21.47 -21.87 -4.60
N ASP A 194 -21.10 -22.66 -3.60
CA ASP A 194 -19.77 -22.70 -3.02
C ASP A 194 -19.25 -24.14 -3.12
N ILE A 195 -18.32 -24.37 -4.03
CA ILE A 195 -18.00 -25.70 -4.58
C ILE A 195 -16.53 -26.01 -4.31
N SER A 196 -16.30 -26.84 -3.31
CA SER A 196 -14.98 -27.37 -2.98
C SER A 196 -14.55 -28.48 -3.95
N THR A 197 -13.28 -28.49 -4.33
CA THR A 197 -12.59 -29.58 -5.07
C THR A 197 -11.41 -30.09 -4.27
N ASP A 198 -10.91 -31.29 -4.55
CA ASP A 198 -9.74 -31.85 -3.87
C ASP A 198 -8.43 -31.42 -4.54
N SER A 199 -7.34 -31.39 -3.76
CA SER A 199 -6.01 -31.16 -4.32
C SER A 199 -5.59 -32.34 -5.21
N GLY A 200 -5.08 -32.05 -6.39
CA GLY A 200 -4.76 -33.05 -7.41
C GLY A 200 -5.97 -33.65 -8.10
N GLN A 201 -7.17 -33.07 -7.95
CA GLN A 201 -8.39 -33.63 -8.55
C GLN A 201 -8.25 -33.76 -10.07
N VAL A 202 -8.64 -34.93 -10.57
CA VAL A 202 -8.56 -35.29 -11.99
C VAL A 202 -9.92 -35.11 -12.67
N ASP A 203 -10.99 -35.56 -12.04
CA ASP A 203 -12.35 -35.48 -12.57
C ASP A 203 -13.13 -34.31 -11.94
N PHE A 204 -13.52 -33.33 -12.75
CA PHE A 204 -14.29 -32.15 -12.33
C PHE A 204 -15.78 -32.25 -12.66
N SER A 205 -16.27 -33.40 -13.15
CA SER A 205 -17.61 -33.53 -13.72
C SER A 205 -18.71 -33.10 -12.74
N ALA A 206 -18.60 -33.51 -11.47
CA ALA A 206 -19.56 -33.16 -10.42
C ALA A 206 -19.49 -31.67 -10.01
N ALA A 207 -18.30 -31.08 -9.96
CA ALA A 207 -18.13 -29.66 -9.64
C ALA A 207 -18.75 -28.78 -10.74
N VAL A 208 -18.53 -29.13 -12.00
CA VAL A 208 -19.12 -28.44 -13.16
C VAL A 208 -20.64 -28.58 -13.17
N LEU A 209 -21.17 -29.79 -12.89
CA LEU A 209 -22.61 -29.99 -12.82
C LEU A 209 -23.26 -29.11 -11.74
N LYS A 210 -22.67 -29.01 -10.55
CA LYS A 210 -23.14 -28.12 -9.49
C LYS A 210 -23.10 -26.65 -9.92
N ALA A 211 -22.02 -26.20 -10.55
CA ALA A 211 -21.91 -24.83 -11.05
C ALA A 211 -22.98 -24.50 -12.10
N LYS A 212 -23.30 -25.44 -12.99
CA LYS A 212 -24.40 -25.31 -13.97
C LYS A 212 -25.76 -25.24 -13.31
N GLN A 213 -26.04 -26.12 -12.34
CA GLN A 213 -27.32 -26.18 -11.63
C GLN A 213 -27.60 -24.92 -10.81
N ALA A 214 -26.54 -24.26 -10.31
CA ALA A 214 -26.66 -22.99 -9.58
C ALA A 214 -27.07 -21.80 -10.47
N ASP A 215 -26.89 -21.91 -11.80
CA ASP A 215 -27.21 -20.89 -12.82
C ASP A 215 -26.82 -19.45 -12.42
N ALA A 216 -25.60 -19.30 -11.91
CA ALA A 216 -25.07 -17.99 -11.56
C ALA A 216 -24.81 -17.11 -12.81
N ASP A 217 -24.72 -15.79 -12.61
CA ASP A 217 -24.35 -14.87 -13.69
C ASP A 217 -22.90 -15.06 -14.14
N ALA A 218 -22.02 -15.50 -13.23
CA ALA A 218 -20.62 -15.82 -13.52
C ALA A 218 -20.07 -16.93 -12.61
N LEU A 219 -18.93 -17.49 -13.02
CA LEU A 219 -18.16 -18.45 -12.24
C LEU A 219 -16.84 -17.81 -11.79
N PHE A 220 -16.55 -17.85 -10.50
CA PHE A 220 -15.22 -17.60 -9.97
C PHE A 220 -14.48 -18.93 -9.77
N VAL A 221 -13.29 -19.06 -10.35
CA VAL A 221 -12.44 -20.26 -10.26
C VAL A 221 -11.14 -19.94 -9.54
N TYR A 222 -10.84 -20.71 -8.50
CA TYR A 222 -9.64 -20.55 -7.69
C TYR A 222 -9.05 -21.91 -7.29
N THR A 223 -8.49 -22.58 -8.28
CA THR A 223 -7.82 -23.89 -8.20
C THR A 223 -6.33 -23.74 -8.53
N ASN A 224 -5.53 -24.78 -8.29
CA ASN A 224 -4.13 -24.77 -8.74
C ASN A 224 -4.03 -24.87 -10.27
N GLU A 225 -2.86 -24.63 -10.86
CA GLU A 225 -2.69 -24.46 -12.30
C GLU A 225 -3.20 -25.67 -13.10
N GLU A 226 -2.65 -26.86 -12.89
CA GLU A 226 -3.07 -28.04 -13.68
C GLU A 226 -4.54 -28.43 -13.46
N GLU A 227 -5.06 -28.18 -12.26
CA GLU A 227 -6.47 -28.36 -11.92
C GLU A 227 -7.35 -27.40 -12.70
N SER A 228 -6.93 -26.13 -12.80
CA SER A 228 -7.62 -25.10 -13.57
C SER A 228 -7.72 -25.51 -15.04
N ALA A 229 -6.65 -26.08 -15.62
CA ALA A 229 -6.68 -26.57 -17.00
C ALA A 229 -7.69 -27.72 -17.18
N ARG A 230 -7.72 -28.69 -16.27
CA ARG A 230 -8.68 -29.80 -16.30
C ARG A 230 -10.11 -29.31 -16.14
N LEU A 231 -10.35 -28.40 -15.19
CA LEU A 231 -11.65 -27.79 -14.93
C LEU A 231 -12.15 -27.01 -16.14
N LEU A 232 -11.31 -26.21 -16.81
CA LEU A 232 -11.70 -25.48 -18.02
C LEU A 232 -12.13 -26.40 -19.16
N ARG A 233 -11.40 -27.49 -19.39
CA ARG A 233 -11.79 -28.50 -20.39
C ARG A 233 -13.13 -29.14 -20.05
N GLU A 234 -13.36 -29.47 -18.78
CA GLU A 234 -14.64 -30.05 -18.34
C GLU A 234 -15.80 -29.05 -18.42
N LEU A 235 -15.58 -27.78 -18.06
CA LEU A 235 -16.56 -26.70 -18.23
C LEU A 235 -17.00 -26.59 -19.70
N ARG A 236 -16.07 -26.61 -20.65
CA ARG A 236 -16.38 -26.56 -22.08
C ARG A 236 -17.04 -27.83 -22.58
N LYS A 237 -16.56 -29.01 -22.18
CA LYS A 237 -17.16 -30.30 -22.51
C LYS A 237 -18.63 -30.38 -22.08
N GLN A 238 -18.98 -29.81 -20.93
CA GLN A 238 -20.36 -29.75 -20.45
C GLN A 238 -21.15 -28.52 -20.94
N GLY A 239 -20.60 -27.71 -21.86
CA GLY A 239 -21.30 -26.58 -22.45
C GLY A 239 -21.54 -25.41 -21.48
N TYR A 240 -20.64 -25.15 -20.53
CA TYR A 240 -20.71 -23.95 -19.68
C TYR A 240 -20.34 -22.70 -20.47
N THR A 241 -21.27 -21.75 -20.57
CA THR A 241 -21.16 -20.56 -21.44
C THR A 241 -21.09 -19.22 -20.70
N LYS A 242 -21.36 -19.20 -19.39
CA LYS A 242 -21.31 -17.96 -18.59
C LYS A 242 -19.86 -17.47 -18.42
N PRO A 243 -19.63 -16.19 -18.12
CA PRO A 243 -18.31 -15.65 -17.82
C PRO A 243 -17.57 -16.46 -16.74
N ILE A 244 -16.28 -16.72 -16.99
CA ILE A 244 -15.38 -17.39 -16.05
C ILE A 244 -14.29 -16.38 -15.66
N VAL A 245 -14.23 -16.08 -14.37
CA VAL A 245 -13.29 -15.14 -13.78
C VAL A 245 -12.44 -15.86 -12.73
N GLY A 246 -11.19 -15.49 -12.59
CA GLY A 246 -10.30 -16.06 -11.57
C GLY A 246 -9.17 -15.11 -11.23
N GLU A 247 -8.04 -15.70 -10.86
CA GLU A 247 -6.80 -15.00 -10.52
C GLU A 247 -5.63 -15.58 -11.35
N SER A 248 -4.39 -15.21 -11.05
CA SER A 248 -3.13 -15.69 -11.64
C SER A 248 -3.07 -17.18 -11.93
N THR A 249 -3.61 -18.06 -11.08
CA THR A 249 -3.59 -19.50 -11.35
C THR A 249 -4.48 -19.91 -12.52
N LEU A 250 -5.61 -19.23 -12.74
CA LEU A 250 -6.55 -19.51 -13.84
C LEU A 250 -5.98 -19.08 -15.20
N THR A 251 -5.30 -17.95 -15.24
CA THR A 251 -4.73 -17.35 -16.47
C THR A 251 -3.24 -17.61 -16.61
N ASN A 252 -2.70 -18.58 -15.88
CA ASN A 252 -1.29 -18.95 -15.97
C ASN A 252 -0.96 -19.49 -17.38
N GLU A 253 0.23 -19.19 -17.89
CA GLU A 253 0.72 -19.66 -19.19
C GLU A 253 0.57 -21.18 -19.37
N LYS A 254 0.90 -21.97 -18.34
CA LYS A 254 0.78 -23.43 -18.40
C LYS A 254 -0.68 -23.88 -18.47
N VAL A 255 -1.59 -23.12 -17.88
CA VAL A 255 -3.03 -23.40 -17.96
C VAL A 255 -3.55 -23.14 -19.36
N ILE A 256 -3.15 -22.03 -19.97
CA ILE A 256 -3.50 -21.70 -21.35
C ILE A 256 -3.01 -22.80 -22.30
N GLU A 257 -1.77 -23.26 -22.14
CA GLU A 257 -1.20 -24.37 -22.91
C GLU A 257 -2.02 -25.68 -22.74
N LEU A 258 -2.27 -26.10 -21.49
CA LEU A 258 -2.91 -27.39 -21.20
C LEU A 258 -4.42 -27.41 -21.48
N ALA A 259 -5.10 -26.28 -21.34
CA ALA A 259 -6.52 -26.15 -21.62
C ALA A 259 -6.80 -25.95 -23.13
N GLY A 260 -5.83 -25.41 -23.88
CA GLY A 260 -5.97 -25.08 -25.29
C GLY A 260 -7.16 -24.13 -25.52
N GLU A 261 -7.99 -24.43 -26.50
CA GLU A 261 -9.21 -23.66 -26.81
C GLU A 261 -10.15 -23.46 -25.61
N ALA A 262 -10.08 -24.34 -24.60
CA ALA A 262 -10.94 -24.20 -23.44
C ALA A 262 -10.61 -22.98 -22.56
N ALA A 263 -9.38 -22.45 -22.64
CA ALA A 263 -8.99 -21.23 -21.95
C ALA A 263 -9.53 -19.97 -22.61
N ASN A 264 -9.97 -20.00 -23.88
CA ASN A 264 -10.41 -18.80 -24.57
C ASN A 264 -11.60 -18.14 -23.85
N GLY A 265 -11.49 -16.83 -23.64
CA GLY A 265 -12.49 -15.97 -23.02
C GLY A 265 -12.42 -15.85 -21.50
N ILE A 266 -11.59 -16.63 -20.80
CA ILE A 266 -11.43 -16.49 -19.35
C ILE A 266 -10.75 -15.16 -18.99
N VAL A 267 -11.09 -14.61 -17.82
CA VAL A 267 -10.49 -13.38 -17.30
C VAL A 267 -9.87 -13.65 -15.93
N GLY A 268 -8.68 -13.11 -15.68
CA GLY A 268 -8.00 -13.25 -14.39
C GLY A 268 -7.50 -11.90 -13.88
N HIS A 269 -7.70 -11.64 -12.59
CA HIS A 269 -6.85 -10.64 -11.92
C HIS A 269 -5.47 -11.26 -11.72
N VAL A 270 -4.42 -10.56 -12.13
CA VAL A 270 -3.06 -11.05 -11.97
C VAL A 270 -2.20 -10.00 -11.30
N GLY A 271 -1.42 -10.46 -10.33
CA GLY A 271 -0.36 -9.65 -9.78
C GLY A 271 0.71 -9.38 -10.82
N LEU A 272 1.23 -10.42 -11.47
CA LEU A 272 2.37 -10.35 -12.40
C LEU A 272 1.95 -10.99 -13.72
N THR A 273 2.34 -10.37 -14.83
CA THR A 273 2.19 -10.98 -16.15
C THR A 273 3.35 -10.58 -17.05
N ALA A 274 3.80 -11.52 -17.88
CA ALA A 274 4.78 -11.30 -18.94
C ALA A 274 4.26 -10.36 -20.05
N ASP A 275 2.95 -10.12 -20.09
CA ASP A 275 2.26 -9.24 -21.04
C ASP A 275 2.13 -7.80 -20.53
N ALA A 276 2.62 -7.50 -19.33
CA ALA A 276 2.55 -6.14 -18.79
C ALA A 276 3.30 -5.17 -19.73
N PRO A 277 2.72 -4.00 -20.06
CA PRO A 277 3.32 -3.04 -20.99
C PRO A 277 4.45 -2.24 -20.31
N ASN A 278 5.42 -2.95 -19.72
CA ASN A 278 6.52 -2.39 -18.94
C ASN A 278 7.87 -2.86 -19.53
N PRO A 279 8.81 -1.93 -19.86
CA PRO A 279 10.11 -2.28 -20.43
C PRO A 279 10.96 -3.24 -19.60
N THR A 280 10.92 -3.14 -18.26
CA THR A 280 11.68 -4.05 -17.38
C THR A 280 11.12 -5.47 -17.45
N VAL A 281 9.79 -5.61 -17.52
CA VAL A 281 9.10 -6.89 -17.71
C VAL A 281 9.45 -7.48 -19.07
N GLN A 282 9.47 -6.69 -20.14
CA GLN A 282 9.86 -7.16 -21.48
C GLN A 282 11.32 -7.65 -21.50
N ALA A 283 12.22 -6.93 -20.83
CA ALA A 283 13.62 -7.33 -20.69
C ALA A 283 13.77 -8.64 -19.91
N PHE A 284 13.06 -8.77 -18.78
CA PHE A 284 12.99 -10.01 -18.01
C PHE A 284 12.46 -11.17 -18.84
N THR A 285 11.33 -10.99 -19.53
CA THR A 285 10.72 -12.01 -20.38
C THR A 285 11.68 -12.51 -21.46
N LYS A 286 12.39 -11.59 -22.12
CA LYS A 286 13.41 -11.94 -23.12
C LYS A 286 14.56 -12.74 -22.51
N ALA A 287 15.06 -12.33 -21.35
CA ALA A 287 16.13 -13.03 -20.65
C ALA A 287 15.71 -14.43 -20.19
N TYR A 288 14.48 -14.57 -19.67
CA TYR A 288 13.93 -15.84 -19.24
C TYR A 288 13.75 -16.82 -20.40
N VAL A 289 13.18 -16.38 -21.52
CA VAL A 289 13.04 -17.20 -22.73
C VAL A 289 14.40 -17.62 -23.28
N ALA A 290 15.40 -16.73 -23.25
CA ALA A 290 16.74 -17.04 -23.70
C ALA A 290 17.40 -18.16 -22.86
N GLU A 291 17.19 -18.15 -21.54
CA GLU A 291 17.76 -19.12 -20.62
C GLU A 291 17.00 -20.46 -20.62
N TYR A 292 15.67 -20.41 -20.44
CA TYR A 292 14.85 -21.59 -20.14
C TYR A 292 14.05 -22.13 -21.33
N LYS A 293 14.08 -21.44 -22.48
CA LYS A 293 13.35 -21.82 -23.71
C LYS A 293 11.84 -21.95 -23.51
N SER A 294 11.30 -21.33 -22.47
CA SER A 294 9.87 -21.24 -22.16
C SER A 294 9.50 -19.81 -21.80
N ARG A 295 8.21 -19.45 -21.95
CA ARG A 295 7.70 -18.15 -21.51
C ARG A 295 7.57 -18.16 -19.98
N PRO A 296 7.99 -17.09 -19.27
CA PRO A 296 7.80 -17.02 -17.84
C PRO A 296 6.33 -16.84 -17.49
N ASP A 297 5.92 -17.46 -16.38
CA ASP A 297 4.63 -17.19 -15.74
C ASP A 297 4.79 -16.23 -14.56
N HIS A 298 3.68 -15.97 -13.87
CA HIS A 298 3.66 -15.15 -12.68
C HIS A 298 4.55 -15.69 -11.54
N ASN A 299 4.77 -17.01 -11.44
CA ASN A 299 5.64 -17.62 -10.42
C ASN A 299 7.12 -17.34 -10.70
N ALA A 300 7.55 -17.41 -11.96
CA ALA A 300 8.90 -17.00 -12.35
C ALA A 300 9.17 -15.54 -11.99
N MET A 301 8.18 -14.65 -12.21
CA MET A 301 8.29 -13.26 -11.80
C MET A 301 8.34 -13.10 -10.27
N LYS A 302 7.55 -13.87 -9.50
CA LYS A 302 7.60 -13.88 -8.02
C LYS A 302 9.01 -14.24 -7.53
N GLY A 303 9.60 -15.32 -8.04
CA GLY A 303 10.95 -15.74 -7.63
C GLY A 303 12.02 -14.69 -7.98
N TYR A 304 11.93 -14.12 -9.19
CA TYR A 304 12.86 -13.09 -9.64
C TYR A 304 12.79 -11.83 -8.76
N ILE A 305 11.58 -11.29 -8.54
CA ILE A 305 11.36 -10.11 -7.70
C ILE A 305 11.76 -10.38 -6.25
N GLY A 306 11.43 -11.55 -5.69
CA GLY A 306 11.77 -11.89 -4.31
C GLY A 306 13.29 -11.80 -4.04
N MET A 307 14.10 -12.32 -4.96
CA MET A 307 15.56 -12.19 -4.86
C MET A 307 16.04 -10.74 -5.01
N TRP A 308 15.43 -9.95 -5.90
CA TRP A 308 15.75 -8.53 -6.04
C TRP A 308 15.31 -7.69 -4.85
N SER A 309 14.20 -8.02 -4.19
CA SER A 309 13.78 -7.41 -2.92
C SER A 309 14.78 -7.69 -1.82
N ALA A 310 15.28 -8.92 -1.69
CA ALA A 310 16.35 -9.24 -0.74
C ALA A 310 17.63 -8.44 -1.03
N LYS A 311 18.00 -8.28 -2.31
CA LYS A 311 19.13 -7.44 -2.72
C LYS A 311 18.92 -5.97 -2.36
N ALA A 312 17.74 -5.42 -2.64
CA ALA A 312 17.43 -4.03 -2.35
C ALA A 312 17.44 -3.75 -0.84
N ALA A 313 16.94 -4.71 -0.05
CA ALA A 313 16.99 -4.67 1.41
C ALA A 313 18.43 -4.68 1.94
N ALA A 314 19.29 -5.55 1.41
CA ALA A 314 20.70 -5.62 1.80
C ALA A 314 21.47 -4.34 1.46
N ASP A 315 21.28 -3.80 0.25
CA ASP A 315 21.92 -2.56 -0.17
C ASP A 315 21.48 -1.38 0.70
N LYS A 316 20.18 -1.31 1.03
CA LYS A 316 19.63 -0.29 1.95
C LYS A 316 20.14 -0.46 3.38
N ALA A 317 20.29 -1.69 3.86
CA ALA A 317 20.83 -2.00 5.18
C ALA A 317 22.35 -1.78 5.27
N GLY A 318 23.06 -1.79 4.14
CA GLY A 318 24.52 -1.71 4.06
C GLY A 318 25.26 -2.96 4.56
N LYS A 319 24.54 -4.05 4.89
CA LYS A 319 25.10 -5.31 5.38
C LYS A 319 24.19 -6.50 5.07
N ILE A 320 24.80 -7.68 5.01
CA ILE A 320 24.11 -8.97 4.87
C ILE A 320 23.79 -9.49 6.27
N ASP A 321 22.61 -9.14 6.75
CA ASP A 321 22.09 -9.49 8.07
C ASP A 321 20.57 -9.57 7.99
N SER A 322 20.00 -10.75 8.25
CA SER A 322 18.56 -11.03 8.08
C SER A 322 17.67 -9.99 8.74
N LYS A 323 18.04 -9.59 9.96
CA LYS A 323 17.28 -8.60 10.74
C LYS A 323 17.33 -7.22 10.12
N ALA A 324 18.52 -6.71 9.80
CA ALA A 324 18.62 -5.41 9.15
C ALA A 324 17.96 -5.37 7.76
N MET A 325 18.01 -6.48 7.01
CA MET A 325 17.29 -6.58 5.74
C MET A 325 15.77 -6.57 5.94
N ALA A 326 15.25 -7.28 6.94
CA ALA A 326 13.83 -7.24 7.27
C ALA A 326 13.37 -5.82 7.69
N ASP A 327 14.15 -5.15 8.54
CA ASP A 327 13.90 -3.75 8.93
C ASP A 327 13.91 -2.80 7.72
N ALA A 328 14.79 -3.07 6.75
CA ALA A 328 14.89 -2.29 5.51
C ALA A 328 13.69 -2.51 4.57
N LEU A 329 12.99 -3.64 4.67
CA LEU A 329 11.78 -3.93 3.91
C LEU A 329 10.52 -3.35 4.56
N HIS A 330 10.35 -3.48 5.88
CA HIS A 330 9.12 -3.06 6.55
C HIS A 330 8.82 -1.57 6.38
N ASN A 331 7.59 -1.28 5.96
CA ASN A 331 7.08 0.08 5.70
C ASN A 331 7.94 0.88 4.72
N HIS A 332 8.57 0.19 3.76
CA HIS A 332 9.45 0.80 2.77
C HIS A 332 9.06 0.43 1.36
N SER A 333 9.49 1.29 0.45
CA SER A 333 9.27 1.14 -0.98
C SER A 333 10.59 1.17 -1.73
N PHE A 334 10.62 0.45 -2.83
CA PHE A 334 11.74 0.34 -3.73
C PHE A 334 11.25 0.56 -5.15
N THR A 335 12.00 1.32 -5.91
CA THR A 335 11.61 1.66 -7.28
C THR A 335 12.30 0.75 -8.29
N ALA A 336 11.61 0.44 -9.40
CA ALA A 336 12.23 -0.20 -10.55
C ALA A 336 13.29 0.70 -11.21
N LYS A 337 13.27 2.00 -10.94
CA LYS A 337 14.32 2.93 -11.39
C LYS A 337 15.65 2.67 -10.66
N GLU A 338 15.60 2.49 -9.34
CA GLU A 338 16.78 2.20 -8.51
C GLU A 338 17.22 0.74 -8.64
N PHE A 339 16.24 -0.16 -8.72
CA PHE A 339 16.46 -1.59 -8.84
C PHE A 339 15.64 -2.16 -10.03
N PRO A 340 16.14 -2.06 -11.27
CA PRO A 340 15.42 -2.52 -12.47
C PRO A 340 14.92 -3.97 -12.42
N GLY A 341 15.59 -4.82 -11.65
CA GLY A 341 15.20 -6.21 -11.46
C GLY A 341 13.94 -6.42 -10.58
N LEU A 342 13.44 -5.39 -9.90
CA LEU A 342 12.13 -5.46 -9.23
C LEU A 342 10.96 -5.50 -10.21
N LEU A 343 11.20 -5.19 -11.49
CA LEU A 343 10.23 -5.08 -12.59
C LEU A 343 9.22 -3.94 -12.41
N PHE A 344 8.73 -3.74 -11.20
CA PHE A 344 7.76 -2.72 -10.81
C PHE A 344 8.26 -1.98 -9.58
N ASP A 345 7.67 -0.82 -9.30
CA ASP A 345 7.79 -0.22 -7.96
C ASP A 345 7.06 -1.12 -6.96
N VAL A 346 7.72 -1.44 -5.85
CA VAL A 346 7.20 -2.36 -4.83
C VAL A 346 7.20 -1.65 -3.48
N SER A 347 6.09 -1.73 -2.75
CA SER A 347 5.97 -1.23 -1.38
C SER A 347 5.59 -2.35 -0.43
N TYR A 348 6.26 -2.44 0.72
CA TYR A 348 5.98 -3.41 1.78
C TYR A 348 5.40 -2.72 3.01
N ASP A 349 4.39 -3.30 3.65
CA ASP A 349 3.93 -2.82 4.96
C ASP A 349 4.68 -3.45 6.13
N GLY A 350 4.30 -3.05 7.34
CA GLY A 350 4.76 -3.63 8.60
C GLY A 350 4.39 -5.11 8.81
N LYS A 351 3.56 -5.72 7.96
CA LYS A 351 3.24 -7.16 8.01
C LYS A 351 3.99 -7.99 6.97
N GLY A 352 4.74 -7.34 6.08
CA GLY A 352 5.46 -8.00 4.99
C GLY A 352 4.62 -8.25 3.74
N ASP A 353 3.40 -7.69 3.65
CA ASP A 353 2.61 -7.73 2.43
C ASP A 353 3.11 -6.68 1.45
N LEU A 354 3.29 -7.07 0.19
CA LEU A 354 3.67 -6.15 -0.88
C LEU A 354 2.45 -5.51 -1.55
N ASP A 355 2.63 -4.33 -2.14
CA ASP A 355 1.70 -3.70 -3.08
C ASP A 355 2.43 -3.01 -4.22
N ARG A 356 1.75 -2.99 -5.37
CA ARG A 356 2.25 -2.53 -6.66
C ARG A 356 1.11 -2.51 -7.69
N GLU A 357 1.41 -2.12 -8.92
CA GLU A 357 0.42 -2.25 -10.00
C GLU A 357 0.04 -3.72 -10.24
N SER A 358 -1.18 -3.94 -10.72
CA SER A 358 -1.73 -5.26 -11.03
C SER A 358 -2.63 -5.18 -12.25
N PHE A 359 -3.03 -6.30 -12.82
CA PHE A 359 -3.67 -6.30 -14.14
C PHE A 359 -4.93 -7.17 -14.13
N PHE A 360 -5.88 -6.85 -15.00
CA PHE A 360 -6.78 -7.88 -15.52
C PHE A 360 -6.26 -8.33 -16.87
N VAL A 361 -6.19 -9.64 -17.06
CA VAL A 361 -5.85 -10.26 -18.33
C VAL A 361 -7.03 -11.08 -18.84
N LYS A 362 -7.17 -11.13 -20.17
CA LYS A 362 -8.12 -11.98 -20.86
C LYS A 362 -7.39 -12.91 -21.81
N VAL A 363 -7.80 -14.16 -21.86
CA VAL A 363 -7.26 -15.10 -22.86
C VAL A 363 -8.02 -14.96 -24.17
N VAL A 364 -7.30 -14.62 -25.24
CA VAL A 364 -7.79 -14.43 -26.60
C VAL A 364 -6.91 -15.26 -27.54
N ASN A 365 -7.51 -16.20 -28.27
CA ASN A 365 -6.82 -17.09 -29.22
C ASN A 365 -5.58 -17.77 -28.63
N GLY A 366 -5.72 -18.31 -27.41
CA GLY A 366 -4.64 -19.00 -26.70
C GLY A 366 -3.53 -18.07 -26.19
N LYS A 367 -3.75 -16.76 -26.11
CA LYS A 367 -2.79 -15.78 -25.59
C LYS A 367 -3.42 -14.91 -24.53
N SER A 368 -2.66 -14.59 -23.49
CA SER A 368 -3.05 -13.62 -22.49
C SER A 368 -2.87 -12.20 -23.03
N GLU A 369 -3.88 -11.35 -22.83
CA GLU A 369 -3.87 -9.93 -23.19
C GLU A 369 -4.25 -9.09 -21.97
N VAL A 370 -3.46 -8.05 -21.65
CA VAL A 370 -3.80 -7.09 -20.59
C VAL A 370 -4.99 -6.24 -21.06
N ILE A 371 -6.11 -6.35 -20.34
CA ILE A 371 -7.34 -5.60 -20.62
C ILE A 371 -7.55 -4.41 -19.67
N GLU A 372 -6.90 -4.42 -18.51
CA GLU A 372 -6.95 -3.32 -17.54
C GLU A 372 -5.67 -3.31 -16.71
N THR A 373 -5.13 -2.11 -16.45
CA THR A 373 -4.04 -1.89 -15.48
C THR A 373 -4.61 -1.19 -14.25
N LEU A 374 -4.45 -1.82 -13.10
CA LEU A 374 -4.90 -1.34 -11.80
C LEU A 374 -3.72 -0.72 -11.05
N LYS A 375 -3.95 0.46 -10.51
CA LYS A 375 -2.99 1.12 -9.62
C LYS A 375 -2.82 0.30 -8.32
N PRO A 376 -1.67 0.44 -7.65
CA PRO A 376 -1.47 -0.04 -6.27
C PRO A 376 -2.63 0.40 -5.36
N ALA A 377 -3.05 -0.46 -4.41
CA ALA A 377 -4.20 -0.19 -3.52
C ALA A 377 -3.83 0.81 -2.41
N ARG A 378 -2.68 0.58 -1.79
CA ARG A 378 -1.79 1.60 -1.24
C ARG A 378 -1.21 2.27 -2.46
N GLY A 379 -1.92 3.29 -2.98
CA GLY A 379 -1.42 4.13 -4.07
C GLY A 379 0.07 4.38 -3.84
N GLU A 380 0.87 4.41 -4.92
CA GLU A 380 2.34 4.51 -4.84
C GLU A 380 2.73 5.21 -3.55
N VAL A 381 3.50 4.57 -2.65
CA VAL A 381 4.15 5.32 -1.57
C VAL A 381 5.18 6.20 -2.25
N ARG A 382 4.66 7.22 -2.93
CA ARG A 382 5.35 8.40 -3.34
C ARG A 382 5.57 9.12 -2.01
N PRO A 383 6.80 9.41 -1.58
CA PRO A 383 6.98 10.49 -0.63
C PRO A 383 6.18 11.66 -1.20
N VAL A 384 5.13 12.16 -0.51
CA VAL A 384 4.11 13.08 -1.07
C VAL A 384 4.67 13.76 -2.30
N ALA A 385 4.41 13.16 -3.47
CA ALA A 385 5.10 13.64 -4.65
C ALA A 385 4.53 15.03 -4.87
N VAL A 386 5.41 15.97 -5.17
CA VAL A 386 5.06 17.16 -5.94
C VAL A 386 4.65 16.68 -7.35
N ALA A 387 3.64 15.80 -7.43
CA ALA A 387 2.89 15.60 -8.65
C ALA A 387 2.35 16.97 -9.02
N SER A 388 2.41 17.34 -10.30
CA SER A 388 1.90 18.62 -10.78
C SER A 388 0.44 18.79 -10.36
N THR A 389 0.22 19.46 -9.24
CA THR A 389 -1.07 19.91 -8.76
C THR A 389 -1.28 21.28 -9.38
N GLU A 390 -2.38 21.44 -10.10
CA GLU A 390 -2.66 22.65 -10.86
C GLU A 390 -3.20 23.74 -9.93
N TYR A 391 -3.98 23.35 -8.91
CA TYR A 391 -4.75 24.26 -8.06
C TYR A 391 -4.29 24.28 -6.60
N VAL A 392 -3.31 23.46 -6.24
CA VAL A 392 -2.76 23.34 -4.90
C VAL A 392 -1.24 23.24 -5.00
N HIS A 393 -0.50 23.76 -4.03
CA HIS A 393 0.93 23.53 -3.89
C HIS A 393 1.22 22.80 -2.59
N VAL A 394 2.18 21.87 -2.62
CA VAL A 394 2.57 21.09 -1.44
C VAL A 394 4.07 21.19 -1.20
N GLU A 395 4.45 21.45 0.04
CA GLU A 395 5.84 21.46 0.50
C GLU A 395 6.01 20.50 1.66
N ARG A 396 7.10 19.73 1.67
CA ARG A 396 7.42 18.79 2.74
C ARG A 396 8.67 19.22 3.47
N GLU A 397 8.58 19.29 4.79
CA GLU A 397 9.67 19.67 5.69
C GLU A 397 9.77 18.63 6.82
N GLY A 398 10.55 17.57 6.60
CA GLY A 398 10.64 16.46 7.53
C GLY A 398 9.28 15.77 7.72
N GLY A 399 8.71 15.92 8.92
CA GLY A 399 7.37 15.40 9.27
C GLY A 399 6.22 16.40 9.12
N LEU A 400 6.49 17.60 8.61
CA LEU A 400 5.49 18.62 8.29
C LEU A 400 5.13 18.58 6.80
N LEU A 401 3.83 18.67 6.50
CA LEU A 401 3.29 18.94 5.17
C LEU A 401 2.64 20.33 5.14
N VAL A 402 3.06 21.22 4.24
CA VAL A 402 2.41 22.51 4.00
C VAL A 402 1.61 22.42 2.72
N ILE A 403 0.32 22.75 2.79
CA ILE A 403 -0.67 22.68 1.71
C ILE A 403 -1.12 24.12 1.42
N THR A 404 -0.89 24.61 0.22
CA THR A 404 -1.24 25.98 -0.20
C THR A 404 -2.31 25.91 -1.29
N LEU A 405 -3.50 26.44 -1.02
CA LEU A 405 -4.54 26.62 -2.03
C LEU A 405 -4.05 27.65 -3.06
N ASN A 406 -3.94 27.27 -4.33
CA ASN A 406 -3.29 28.09 -5.36
C ASN A 406 -4.28 28.52 -6.46
N ARG A 407 -5.26 29.35 -6.08
CA ARG A 407 -6.17 30.04 -7.00
C ARG A 407 -6.37 31.50 -6.59
N PRO A 408 -5.29 32.29 -6.40
CA PRO A 408 -5.38 33.63 -5.80
C PRO A 408 -6.22 34.61 -6.64
N GLU A 409 -6.31 34.41 -7.95
CA GLU A 409 -7.10 35.20 -8.91
C GLU A 409 -8.61 35.14 -8.63
N VAL A 410 -9.09 34.05 -8.03
CA VAL A 410 -10.48 33.89 -7.54
C VAL A 410 -10.54 33.79 -6.02
N MET A 411 -9.57 34.38 -5.31
CA MET A 411 -9.51 34.41 -3.84
C MET A 411 -9.52 33.01 -3.21
N ASN A 412 -8.86 32.05 -3.86
CA ASN A 412 -8.76 30.65 -3.45
C ASN A 412 -10.11 29.95 -3.28
N ALA A 413 -11.15 30.42 -4.00
CA ALA A 413 -12.41 29.69 -4.10
C ALA A 413 -12.18 28.29 -4.70
N LEU A 414 -12.99 27.30 -4.32
CA LEU A 414 -12.79 25.90 -4.71
C LEU A 414 -13.88 25.39 -5.64
N HIS A 415 -13.43 24.73 -6.70
CA HIS A 415 -14.22 23.92 -7.63
C HIS A 415 -13.85 22.43 -7.51
N LEU A 416 -14.59 21.54 -8.16
CA LEU A 416 -14.42 20.07 -8.07
C LEU A 416 -12.98 19.56 -8.33
N PRO A 417 -12.24 20.03 -9.35
CA PRO A 417 -10.84 19.61 -9.54
C PRO A 417 -9.94 19.89 -8.32
N ALA A 418 -10.03 21.09 -7.75
CA ALA A 418 -9.27 21.46 -6.56
C ALA A 418 -9.69 20.61 -5.33
N HIS A 419 -10.98 20.31 -5.17
CA HIS A 419 -11.42 19.37 -4.13
C HIS A 419 -10.81 17.99 -4.31
N THR A 420 -10.74 17.51 -5.55
CA THR A 420 -10.18 16.19 -5.89
C THR A 420 -8.69 16.13 -5.58
N GLU A 421 -7.93 17.17 -5.95
CA GLU A 421 -6.50 17.28 -5.61
C GLU A 421 -6.28 17.28 -4.11
N LEU A 422 -7.04 18.10 -3.36
CA LEU A 422 -6.94 18.17 -1.90
C LEU A 422 -7.32 16.84 -1.24
N SER A 423 -8.36 16.16 -1.74
CA SER A 423 -8.75 14.85 -1.22
C SER A 423 -7.58 13.86 -1.33
N ARG A 424 -6.91 13.80 -2.49
CA ARG A 424 -5.73 12.95 -2.68
C ARG A 424 -4.59 13.35 -1.74
N ILE A 425 -4.29 14.65 -1.61
CA ILE A 425 -3.23 15.14 -0.72
C ILE A 425 -3.49 14.71 0.73
N PHE A 426 -4.73 14.82 1.21
CA PHE A 426 -5.06 14.37 2.56
C PHE A 426 -5.11 12.84 2.71
N ASP A 427 -5.41 12.08 1.65
CA ASP A 427 -5.26 10.61 1.65
C ASP A 427 -3.77 10.23 1.81
N ASP A 428 -2.90 10.87 1.02
CA ASP A 428 -1.45 10.65 1.07
C ASP A 428 -0.89 11.05 2.45
N TYR A 429 -1.33 12.19 3.00
CA TYR A 429 -0.98 12.64 4.34
C TYR A 429 -1.43 11.68 5.44
N ALA A 430 -2.65 11.14 5.35
CA ALA A 430 -3.16 10.16 6.30
C ALA A 430 -2.32 8.87 6.26
N ALA A 431 -1.94 8.42 5.07
CA ALA A 431 -1.23 7.16 4.85
C ALA A 431 0.28 7.21 5.18
N ASP A 432 0.97 8.35 5.00
CA ASP A 432 2.44 8.44 5.20
C ASP A 432 2.80 8.54 6.69
N PRO A 433 3.38 7.51 7.35
CA PRO A 433 3.74 7.57 8.77
C PRO A 433 4.87 8.57 9.08
N ALA A 434 5.65 8.98 8.07
CA ALA A 434 6.68 10.00 8.25
C ALA A 434 6.10 11.42 8.35
N LEU A 435 4.88 11.65 7.84
CA LEU A 435 4.15 12.90 8.04
C LEU A 435 3.33 12.84 9.32
N ARG A 436 3.54 13.84 10.19
CA ARG A 436 2.99 13.90 11.54
C ARG A 436 2.06 15.09 11.75
N VAL A 437 2.23 16.18 11.01
CA VAL A 437 1.40 17.41 11.10
C VAL A 437 1.25 18.04 9.72
N ALA A 438 0.09 18.63 9.44
CA ALA A 438 -0.13 19.40 8.22
C ALA A 438 -0.48 20.86 8.54
N ILE A 439 -0.10 21.78 7.64
CA ILE A 439 -0.56 23.16 7.61
C ILE A 439 -1.34 23.36 6.31
N ILE A 440 -2.49 24.02 6.35
CA ILE A 440 -3.21 24.49 5.16
C ILE A 440 -3.28 26.02 5.15
N THR A 441 -2.95 26.65 4.01
CA THR A 441 -2.95 28.11 3.80
C THR A 441 -3.48 28.46 2.40
N GLY A 442 -3.77 29.74 2.13
CA GLY A 442 -4.06 30.25 0.78
C GLY A 442 -2.84 30.91 0.14
N ALA A 443 -2.72 30.85 -1.19
CA ALA A 443 -1.75 31.61 -1.96
C ALA A 443 -2.13 33.10 -2.01
N GLY A 444 -1.11 33.95 -2.08
CA GLY A 444 -1.25 35.42 -2.06
C GLY A 444 -1.58 35.97 -0.66
N GLU A 445 -1.98 37.24 -0.60
CA GLU A 445 -2.23 37.95 0.67
C GLU A 445 -3.71 38.26 0.91
N ARG A 446 -4.55 38.12 -0.12
CA ARG A 446 -5.95 38.58 -0.08
C ARG A 446 -6.89 37.61 0.63
N ALA A 447 -6.68 36.31 0.46
CA ALA A 447 -7.61 35.29 0.91
C ALA A 447 -6.91 34.00 1.32
N PHE A 448 -7.39 33.43 2.42
CA PHE A 448 -7.19 32.03 2.73
C PHE A 448 -8.05 31.18 1.79
N CYS A 449 -9.38 31.38 1.84
CA CYS A 449 -10.36 30.76 0.96
C CYS A 449 -11.72 31.48 1.14
N VAL A 450 -12.41 31.79 0.05
CA VAL A 450 -13.75 32.40 0.08
C VAL A 450 -14.90 31.41 -0.17
N GLY A 451 -14.59 30.11 -0.14
CA GLY A 451 -15.58 29.03 -0.24
C GLY A 451 -15.75 28.49 -1.65
N THR A 452 -16.97 28.06 -2.00
CA THR A 452 -17.28 27.46 -3.30
C THR A 452 -17.10 28.49 -4.42
N ASP A 453 -16.51 28.07 -5.54
CA ASP A 453 -16.47 28.85 -6.76
C ASP A 453 -17.88 28.94 -7.37
N LEU A 454 -18.64 29.97 -6.98
CA LEU A 454 -20.03 30.15 -7.42
C LEU A 454 -20.17 30.36 -8.93
N LYS A 455 -19.13 30.87 -9.60
CA LYS A 455 -19.13 30.98 -11.07
C LYS A 455 -19.05 29.60 -11.70
N SER A 456 -18.16 28.74 -11.19
CA SER A 456 -18.11 27.34 -11.62
C SER A 456 -19.42 26.61 -11.31
N LEU A 457 -19.99 26.81 -10.13
CA LEU A 457 -21.24 26.17 -9.71
C LEU A 457 -22.43 26.59 -10.58
N ALA A 458 -22.54 27.86 -10.93
CA ALA A 458 -23.61 28.35 -11.80
C ALA A 458 -23.58 27.72 -13.20
N VAL A 459 -22.39 27.32 -13.67
CA VAL A 459 -22.20 26.65 -14.97
C VAL A 459 -22.46 25.16 -14.87
N THR A 460 -21.96 24.49 -13.83
CA THR A 460 -22.00 23.02 -13.73
C THR A 460 -23.22 22.47 -13.02
N GLY A 461 -23.85 23.26 -12.13
CA GLY A 461 -24.89 22.80 -11.21
C GLY A 461 -24.44 21.70 -10.23
N ASN A 462 -23.13 21.41 -10.16
CA ASN A 462 -22.62 20.24 -9.47
C ASN A 462 -22.20 20.58 -8.02
N TYR A 463 -22.85 19.94 -7.05
CA TYR A 463 -22.55 20.01 -5.62
C TYR A 463 -21.76 18.79 -5.11
N ASP A 464 -21.26 17.93 -5.99
CA ASP A 464 -20.50 16.75 -5.63
C ASP A 464 -19.17 17.13 -4.97
N TYR A 465 -18.81 16.32 -3.97
CA TYR A 465 -17.51 16.37 -3.31
C TYR A 465 -16.86 14.98 -3.37
N PRO A 466 -15.52 14.90 -3.46
CA PRO A 466 -14.81 13.63 -3.28
C PRO A 466 -15.04 13.07 -1.87
N ARG A 467 -14.53 11.86 -1.60
CA ARG A 467 -14.64 11.18 -0.30
C ARG A 467 -14.26 12.10 0.87
N GLY A 468 -13.19 12.89 0.74
CA GLY A 468 -12.72 13.81 1.77
C GLY A 468 -13.63 15.02 2.05
N GLY A 469 -14.66 15.27 1.23
CA GLY A 469 -15.58 16.40 1.37
C GLY A 469 -15.03 17.70 0.78
N PHE A 470 -15.62 18.82 1.20
CA PHE A 470 -15.14 20.16 0.85
C PHE A 470 -13.66 20.31 1.25
N ALA A 471 -12.86 20.79 0.31
CA ALA A 471 -11.39 20.89 0.41
C ALA A 471 -10.69 19.58 0.81
N GLY A 472 -11.31 18.43 0.59
CA GLY A 472 -10.73 17.13 0.90
C GLY A 472 -10.54 16.80 2.39
N ILE A 473 -10.99 17.67 3.32
CA ILE A 473 -10.79 17.50 4.77
C ILE A 473 -12.09 17.41 5.57
N THR A 474 -13.17 18.07 5.15
CA THR A 474 -14.35 18.29 6.01
C THR A 474 -15.15 17.02 6.34
N LYS A 475 -15.02 15.94 5.55
CA LYS A 475 -15.62 14.62 5.80
C LYS A 475 -14.65 13.58 6.37
N ARG A 476 -13.42 13.97 6.74
CA ARG A 476 -12.42 13.07 7.34
C ARG A 476 -12.58 13.00 8.85
N PHE A 477 -13.58 12.25 9.30
CA PHE A 477 -13.80 11.98 10.72
C PHE A 477 -12.83 10.93 11.31
N ASP A 478 -11.99 10.34 10.46
CA ASP A 478 -11.00 9.30 10.75
C ASP A 478 -9.54 9.81 10.68
N LEU A 479 -9.32 11.10 10.43
CA LEU A 479 -7.99 11.69 10.35
C LEU A 479 -7.48 12.11 11.73
N TRP A 480 -6.68 11.25 12.36
CA TRP A 480 -6.15 11.48 13.71
C TRP A 480 -4.82 12.24 13.75
N LYS A 481 -4.23 12.56 12.60
CA LYS A 481 -3.04 13.43 12.55
C LYS A 481 -3.45 14.92 12.64
N PRO A 482 -2.70 15.77 13.35
CA PRO A 482 -3.03 17.20 13.51
C PRO A 482 -2.95 18.04 12.23
N VAL A 483 -3.91 18.94 12.02
CA VAL A 483 -3.95 19.90 10.92
C VAL A 483 -4.10 21.34 11.46
N ILE A 484 -3.23 22.24 11.01
CA ILE A 484 -3.24 23.66 11.38
C ILE A 484 -3.73 24.50 10.20
N ALA A 485 -4.70 25.38 10.40
CA ALA A 485 -5.06 26.42 9.43
C ALA A 485 -4.17 27.66 9.62
N ALA A 486 -3.51 28.10 8.56
CA ALA A 486 -2.79 29.37 8.48
C ALA A 486 -3.62 30.35 7.64
N VAL A 487 -4.44 31.16 8.31
CA VAL A 487 -5.40 32.06 7.67
C VAL A 487 -4.72 33.40 7.33
N ASN A 488 -4.20 33.48 6.11
CA ASN A 488 -3.43 34.61 5.58
C ASN A 488 -4.29 35.81 5.10
N GLY A 489 -5.62 35.69 5.03
CA GLY A 489 -6.51 36.73 4.53
C GLY A 489 -8.00 36.40 4.74
N MET A 490 -8.87 36.80 3.81
CA MET A 490 -10.30 36.45 3.84
C MET A 490 -10.55 34.94 3.98
N CYS A 491 -11.40 34.57 4.94
CA CYS A 491 -11.83 33.22 5.26
C CYS A 491 -13.36 33.20 5.34
N LEU A 492 -14.02 32.95 4.20
CA LEU A 492 -15.46 33.14 4.06
C LEU A 492 -16.14 31.84 3.61
N GLY A 493 -17.34 31.60 4.13
CA GLY A 493 -18.18 30.45 3.77
C GLY A 493 -17.45 29.12 3.88
N GLY A 494 -17.26 28.43 2.76
CA GLY A 494 -16.44 27.21 2.69
C GLY A 494 -15.00 27.37 3.24
N GLY A 495 -14.42 28.57 3.26
CA GLY A 495 -13.16 28.83 3.97
C GLY A 495 -13.28 28.63 5.48
N VAL A 496 -14.39 29.05 6.09
CA VAL A 496 -14.71 28.78 7.49
C VAL A 496 -14.98 27.29 7.72
N GLU A 497 -15.54 26.58 6.73
CA GLU A 497 -15.69 25.12 6.82
C GLU A 497 -14.34 24.39 6.85
N ILE A 498 -13.36 24.83 6.06
CA ILE A 498 -11.98 24.31 6.13
C ILE A 498 -11.38 24.61 7.50
N LEU A 499 -11.50 25.85 7.95
CA LEU A 499 -10.99 26.31 9.24
C LEU A 499 -11.55 25.48 10.40
N ALA A 500 -12.86 25.30 10.46
CA ALA A 500 -13.53 24.55 11.52
C ALA A 500 -13.24 23.03 11.48
N ALA A 501 -12.77 22.51 10.34
CA ALA A 501 -12.32 21.13 10.19
C ALA A 501 -10.84 20.93 10.61
N CYS A 502 -10.05 22.00 10.72
CA CYS A 502 -8.69 21.96 11.26
C CYS A 502 -8.71 21.90 12.79
N ASP A 503 -7.62 21.43 13.39
CA ASP A 503 -7.51 21.27 14.85
C ASP A 503 -7.05 22.56 15.54
N LEU A 504 -6.19 23.34 14.86
CA LEU A 504 -5.65 24.61 15.34
C LEU A 504 -5.66 25.63 14.21
N ALA A 505 -5.66 26.91 14.56
CA ALA A 505 -5.66 28.00 13.61
C ALA A 505 -4.86 29.22 14.07
N VAL A 506 -4.04 29.74 13.15
CA VAL A 506 -3.32 31.01 13.28
C VAL A 506 -3.83 31.93 12.18
N ALA A 507 -4.14 33.18 12.52
CA ALA A 507 -4.69 34.15 11.58
C ALA A 507 -3.82 35.41 11.47
N SER A 508 -3.84 36.03 10.29
CA SER A 508 -3.35 37.41 10.13
C SER A 508 -4.27 38.38 10.87
N GLN A 509 -3.71 39.46 11.43
CA GLN A 509 -4.45 40.62 11.91
C GLN A 509 -5.42 41.22 10.88
N GLN A 510 -5.13 41.06 9.58
CA GLN A 510 -5.97 41.55 8.49
C GLN A 510 -7.01 40.53 8.00
N ALA A 511 -7.03 39.31 8.56
CA ALA A 511 -7.99 38.30 8.18
C ALA A 511 -9.42 38.71 8.55
N GLN A 512 -10.36 38.35 7.69
CA GLN A 512 -11.81 38.54 7.90
C GLN A 512 -12.51 37.20 7.81
N PHE A 513 -13.47 36.97 8.70
CA PHE A 513 -14.19 35.71 8.83
C PHE A 513 -15.68 35.92 8.68
N GLY A 514 -16.41 34.99 8.06
CA GLY A 514 -17.86 35.09 7.96
C GLY A 514 -18.51 33.93 7.19
N LEU A 515 -19.81 33.76 7.41
CA LEU A 515 -20.66 32.79 6.71
C LEU A 515 -21.71 33.56 5.88
N PRO A 516 -21.33 34.08 4.69
CA PRO A 516 -22.20 34.94 3.89
C PRO A 516 -23.29 34.18 3.12
N GLU A 517 -23.35 32.85 3.22
CA GLU A 517 -24.28 31.99 2.49
C GLU A 517 -25.75 32.44 2.54
N PRO A 518 -26.32 32.90 3.68
CA PRO A 518 -27.70 33.38 3.71
C PRO A 518 -27.96 34.58 2.79
N LEU A 519 -26.95 35.42 2.52
CA LEU A 519 -27.06 36.57 1.62
C LEU A 519 -27.25 36.15 0.15
N VAL A 520 -26.95 34.89 -0.17
CA VAL A 520 -27.09 34.31 -1.51
C VAL A 520 -28.08 33.14 -1.52
N GLY A 521 -28.92 33.01 -0.48
CA GLY A 521 -29.95 31.96 -0.39
C GLY A 521 -29.41 30.55 -0.13
N LEU A 522 -28.20 30.43 0.42
CA LEU A 522 -27.55 29.17 0.76
C LEU A 522 -27.34 29.04 2.27
N ALA A 523 -26.91 27.86 2.71
CA ALA A 523 -26.43 27.62 4.07
C ALA A 523 -25.06 26.91 4.03
N ALA A 524 -24.20 27.20 4.99
CA ALA A 524 -22.85 26.64 5.15
C ALA A 524 -22.84 25.16 5.61
N LEU A 525 -23.50 24.31 4.81
CA LEU A 525 -23.71 22.89 5.08
C LEU A 525 -22.75 21.98 4.32
N GLY A 526 -22.03 22.49 3.31
CA GLY A 526 -21.23 21.68 2.39
C GLY A 526 -20.08 20.94 3.08
N GLY A 527 -19.39 21.64 3.97
CA GLY A 527 -18.29 21.15 4.81
C GLY A 527 -18.60 21.15 6.31
N GLY A 528 -19.85 21.48 6.67
CA GLY A 528 -20.37 21.33 8.02
C GLY A 528 -19.92 22.39 9.02
N ALA A 529 -19.66 23.63 8.58
CA ALA A 529 -19.29 24.72 9.49
C ALA A 529 -20.33 24.90 10.59
N LEU A 530 -21.63 24.91 10.26
CA LEU A 530 -22.70 25.14 11.24
C LEU A 530 -22.68 24.11 12.38
N GLN A 531 -22.44 22.83 12.05
CA GLN A 531 -22.36 21.76 13.04
C GLN A 531 -21.09 21.86 13.88
N ARG A 532 -19.96 22.26 13.28
CA ARG A 532 -18.67 22.35 13.96
C ARG A 532 -18.58 23.56 14.88
N ILE A 533 -18.90 24.77 14.40
CA ILE A 533 -18.81 25.98 15.22
C ILE A 533 -19.79 25.94 16.39
N ALA A 534 -20.98 25.36 16.24
CA ALA A 534 -21.92 25.17 17.34
C ALA A 534 -21.37 24.29 18.49
N ARG A 535 -20.33 23.50 18.23
CA ARG A 535 -19.62 22.66 19.22
C ARG A 535 -18.30 23.28 19.70
N GLN A 536 -17.74 24.23 18.94
CA GLN A 536 -16.42 24.80 19.19
C GLN A 536 -16.47 26.17 19.90
N MET A 537 -17.57 26.91 19.79
CA MET A 537 -17.73 28.24 20.37
C MET A 537 -19.12 28.46 20.99
N SER A 538 -19.34 29.64 21.57
CA SER A 538 -20.64 30.02 22.12
C SER A 538 -21.71 30.01 21.03
N MET A 539 -22.87 29.43 21.35
CA MET A 539 -24.00 29.34 20.42
C MET A 539 -24.46 30.72 19.92
N LYS A 540 -24.33 31.78 20.74
CA LYS A 540 -24.70 33.14 20.33
C LYS A 540 -23.73 33.70 19.28
N ASP A 541 -22.43 33.48 19.45
CA ASP A 541 -21.43 33.93 18.48
C ASP A 541 -21.54 33.12 17.18
N ALA A 542 -21.75 31.80 17.28
CA ALA A 542 -22.02 30.93 16.13
C ALA A 542 -23.26 31.38 15.34
N MET A 543 -24.38 31.64 16.03
CA MET A 543 -25.61 32.13 15.38
C MET A 543 -25.46 33.54 14.83
N TYR A 544 -24.70 34.42 15.48
CA TYR A 544 -24.41 35.74 14.95
C TYR A 544 -23.70 35.66 13.60
N LEU A 545 -22.65 34.83 13.50
CA LEU A 545 -21.95 34.58 12.23
C LEU A 545 -22.88 33.94 11.18
N ALA A 546 -23.60 32.88 11.56
CA ALA A 546 -24.39 32.08 10.65
C ALA A 546 -25.68 32.75 10.14
N LEU A 547 -26.32 33.61 10.96
CA LEU A 547 -27.63 34.20 10.62
C LEU A 547 -27.52 35.60 10.03
N THR A 548 -26.46 36.36 10.35
CA THR A 548 -26.35 37.75 9.88
C THR A 548 -25.62 37.90 8.56
N GLY A 549 -24.84 36.89 8.15
CA GLY A 549 -23.95 36.97 7.00
C GLY A 549 -22.84 38.03 7.15
N LYS A 550 -22.69 38.65 8.33
CA LYS A 550 -21.68 39.68 8.58
C LYS A 550 -20.29 39.07 8.70
N ARG A 551 -19.29 39.90 8.42
CA ARG A 551 -17.89 39.57 8.63
C ARG A 551 -17.43 40.08 10.00
N ILE A 552 -16.54 39.33 10.63
CA ILE A 552 -15.80 39.74 11.82
C ILE A 552 -14.30 39.82 11.49
N ASP A 553 -13.56 40.61 12.25
CA ASP A 553 -12.10 40.69 12.12
C ASP A 553 -11.38 39.58 12.92
N ALA A 554 -10.06 39.52 12.78
CA ALA A 554 -9.24 38.52 13.45
C ALA A 554 -9.26 38.63 14.98
N THR A 555 -9.39 39.84 15.54
CA THR A 555 -9.46 40.07 16.98
C THR A 555 -10.71 39.42 17.55
N GLU A 556 -11.85 39.66 16.90
CA GLU A 556 -13.12 39.07 17.29
C GLU A 556 -13.13 37.56 17.05
N ALA A 557 -12.56 37.08 15.94
CA ALA A 557 -12.42 35.64 15.66
C ALA A 557 -11.63 34.92 16.77
N ARG A 558 -10.58 35.56 17.31
CA ARG A 558 -9.84 35.03 18.48
C ARG A 558 -10.69 35.08 19.75
N ARG A 559 -11.41 36.18 20.00
CA ARG A 559 -12.26 36.34 21.20
C ARG A 559 -13.32 35.24 21.30
N ILE A 560 -13.93 34.87 20.17
CA ILE A 560 -14.99 33.85 20.13
C ILE A 560 -14.45 32.42 19.99
N GLY A 561 -13.13 32.22 19.93
CA GLY A 561 -12.51 30.90 19.83
C GLY A 561 -12.54 30.28 18.43
N LEU A 562 -12.75 31.07 17.37
CA LEU A 562 -12.65 30.59 15.99
C LEU A 562 -11.18 30.39 15.55
N VAL A 563 -10.24 31.11 16.16
CA VAL A 563 -8.79 30.96 15.93
C VAL A 563 -8.01 31.00 17.25
N ASN A 564 -6.86 30.31 17.32
CA ASN A 564 -6.03 30.25 18.53
C ASN A 564 -5.14 31.50 18.67
N GLU A 565 -4.52 31.92 17.57
CA GLU A 565 -3.54 33.00 17.56
C GLU A 565 -3.80 34.00 16.41
N VAL A 566 -3.47 35.27 16.66
CA VAL A 566 -3.50 36.34 15.67
C VAL A 566 -2.13 37.00 15.63
N VAL A 567 -1.54 37.11 14.46
CA VAL A 567 -0.19 37.63 14.23
C VAL A 567 -0.17 38.71 13.15
N PRO A 568 0.87 39.56 13.07
CA PRO A 568 1.01 40.54 11.99
C PRO A 568 0.88 39.91 10.59
N GLN A 569 0.44 40.72 9.62
CA GLN A 569 0.37 40.30 8.22
C GLN A 569 1.75 39.81 7.75
N GLY A 570 1.78 38.68 7.02
CA GLY A 570 3.01 38.06 6.54
C GLY A 570 3.67 37.07 7.52
N GLU A 571 3.30 37.07 8.81
CA GLU A 571 3.90 36.16 9.81
C GLU A 571 3.13 34.86 10.04
N VAL A 572 1.93 34.72 9.44
CA VAL A 572 1.00 33.61 9.71
C VAL A 572 1.62 32.25 9.46
N LEU A 573 2.25 32.04 8.29
CA LEU A 573 2.84 30.75 7.94
C LEU A 573 4.05 30.44 8.83
N ALA A 574 4.88 31.43 9.14
CA ALA A 574 6.02 31.26 10.03
C ALA A 574 5.56 30.84 11.43
N ARG A 575 4.50 31.47 11.96
CA ARG A 575 3.93 31.09 13.26
C ARG A 575 3.28 29.71 13.23
N ALA A 576 2.54 29.37 12.18
CA ALA A 576 1.98 28.04 12.00
C ALA A 576 3.07 26.95 11.93
N ARG A 577 4.20 27.24 11.26
CA ARG A 577 5.37 26.34 11.25
C ARG A 577 5.98 26.17 12.63
N ALA A 578 6.09 27.24 13.42
CA ALA A 578 6.56 27.15 14.80
C ALA A 578 5.64 26.26 15.65
N LEU A 579 4.32 26.43 15.55
CA LEU A 579 3.34 25.57 16.21
C LEU A 579 3.44 24.11 15.74
N ALA A 580 3.68 23.87 14.45
CA ALA A 580 3.92 22.54 13.92
C ALA A 580 5.19 21.89 14.52
N GLN A 581 6.25 22.66 14.81
CA GLN A 581 7.44 22.13 15.48
C GLN A 581 7.14 21.71 16.92
N ASP A 582 6.31 22.45 17.64
CA ASP A 582 5.87 22.07 18.98
C ASP A 582 5.13 20.71 18.94
N ILE A 583 4.25 20.52 17.95
CA ILE A 583 3.56 19.24 17.70
C ILE A 583 4.55 18.13 17.33
N LEU A 584 5.52 18.41 16.46
CA LEU A 584 6.54 17.44 16.04
C LEU A 584 7.46 17.00 17.19
N ALA A 585 7.55 17.79 18.26
CA ALA A 585 8.28 17.42 19.47
C ALA A 585 7.52 16.41 20.35
N CYS A 586 6.23 16.18 20.11
CA CYS A 586 5.42 15.18 20.82
C CYS A 586 5.45 13.80 20.14
N ALA A 587 5.11 12.76 20.91
CA ALA A 587 4.99 11.39 20.40
C ALA A 587 3.80 11.30 19.41
N PRO A 588 4.01 10.82 18.17
CA PRO A 588 2.99 10.86 17.12
C PRO A 588 1.74 10.03 17.46
N LEU A 589 1.91 8.85 18.07
CA LEU A 589 0.78 8.00 18.43
C LEU A 589 0.00 8.56 19.63
N ALA A 590 0.68 9.25 20.55
CA ALA A 590 0.01 9.96 21.66
C ALA A 590 -0.84 11.12 21.17
N LEU A 591 -0.38 11.89 20.18
CA LEU A 591 -1.17 12.94 19.55
C LEU A 591 -2.43 12.37 18.86
N GLN A 592 -2.28 11.27 18.12
CA GLN A 592 -3.41 10.62 17.45
C GLN A 592 -4.43 10.08 18.44
N ALA A 593 -3.98 9.42 19.51
CA ALA A 593 -4.84 8.95 20.58
C ALA A 593 -5.55 10.11 21.30
N THR A 594 -4.83 11.18 21.62
CA THR A 594 -5.38 12.39 22.25
C THR A 594 -6.48 12.99 21.39
N LYS A 595 -6.21 13.21 20.10
CA LYS A 595 -7.18 13.76 19.15
C LYS A 595 -8.40 12.82 19.00
N GLN A 596 -8.17 11.51 18.87
CA GLN A 596 -9.26 10.54 18.75
C GLN A 596 -10.18 10.56 19.97
N ALA A 597 -9.62 10.49 21.18
CA ALA A 597 -10.39 10.49 22.41
C ALA A 597 -11.21 11.78 22.55
N MET A 598 -10.59 12.95 22.34
CA MET A 598 -11.30 14.23 22.40
C MET A 598 -12.44 14.32 21.38
N MET A 599 -12.18 13.99 20.12
CA MET A 599 -13.17 14.16 19.05
C MET A 599 -14.30 13.14 19.12
N MET A 600 -13.99 11.89 19.44
CA MET A 600 -15.00 10.85 19.58
C MET A 600 -15.82 10.98 20.86
N SER A 601 -15.33 11.68 21.90
CA SER A 601 -16.12 11.95 23.11
C SER A 601 -17.44 12.69 22.81
N PHE A 602 -17.49 13.52 21.76
CA PHE A 602 -18.71 14.21 21.34
C PHE A 602 -19.79 13.28 20.76
N ASN A 603 -19.47 12.03 20.46
CA ASN A 603 -20.44 11.04 19.99
C ASN A 603 -21.14 10.33 21.15
N GLU A 604 -20.66 10.52 22.39
CA GLU A 604 -21.22 9.91 23.59
C GLU A 604 -21.82 10.98 24.49
N ALA A 605 -23.12 10.86 24.78
CA ALA A 605 -23.80 11.81 25.66
C ALA A 605 -23.39 11.64 27.14
N ASP A 606 -22.96 10.44 27.53
CA ASP A 606 -22.57 10.11 28.88
C ASP A 606 -21.05 10.18 29.05
N LEU A 607 -20.60 11.01 30.00
CA LEU A 607 -19.17 11.23 30.24
C LEU A 607 -18.47 9.95 30.70
N GLN A 608 -19.12 9.14 31.54
CA GLN A 608 -18.52 7.90 32.02
C GLN A 608 -18.28 6.92 30.86
N ARG A 609 -19.22 6.81 29.92
CA ARG A 609 -19.06 6.04 28.67
C ARG A 609 -17.98 6.62 27.78
N ALA A 610 -17.93 7.94 27.59
CA ALA A 610 -16.85 8.58 26.84
C ALA A 610 -15.48 8.26 27.45
N MET A 611 -15.34 8.24 28.77
CA MET A 611 -14.08 7.91 29.44
C MET A 611 -13.71 6.43 29.41
N THR A 612 -14.66 5.52 29.18
CA THR A 612 -14.45 4.06 29.31
C THR A 612 -14.63 3.30 27.99
N MET A 613 -15.06 3.97 26.91
CA MET A 613 -15.16 3.36 25.59
C MET A 613 -13.78 3.07 24.99
N THR A 614 -13.73 2.10 24.07
CA THR A 614 -12.48 1.73 23.41
C THR A 614 -12.11 2.75 22.33
N TYR A 615 -10.90 3.32 22.44
CA TYR A 615 -10.28 4.14 21.40
C TYR A 615 -9.17 3.35 20.68
N PRO A 616 -9.33 2.98 19.40
CA PRO A 616 -8.32 2.19 18.68
C PRO A 616 -6.93 2.83 18.64
N ALA A 617 -6.83 4.16 18.53
CA ALA A 617 -5.56 4.88 18.53
C ALA A 617 -4.89 4.86 19.91
N GLU A 618 -5.67 4.83 20.99
CA GLU A 618 -5.14 4.64 22.35
C GLU A 618 -4.53 3.24 22.50
N ALA A 619 -5.20 2.20 22.03
CA ALA A 619 -4.67 0.83 22.08
C ALA A 619 -3.36 0.70 21.30
N VAL A 620 -3.27 1.34 20.11
CA VAL A 620 -2.03 1.39 19.31
C VAL A 620 -0.94 2.18 20.04
N MET A 621 -1.28 3.32 20.65
CA MET A 621 -0.33 4.13 21.41
C MET A 621 0.23 3.38 22.62
N LEU A 622 -0.62 2.71 23.42
CA LEU A 622 -0.18 1.95 24.60
C LEU A 622 0.71 0.75 24.24
N ALA A 623 0.53 0.16 23.06
CA ALA A 623 1.35 -0.95 22.57
C ALA A 623 2.68 -0.50 21.92
N SER A 624 2.89 0.80 21.75
CA SER A 624 4.04 1.36 21.03
C SER A 624 5.32 1.41 21.88
N GLN A 625 6.47 1.46 21.22
CA GLN A 625 7.77 1.76 21.83
C GLN A 625 7.78 3.17 22.41
N ASP A 626 7.05 4.11 21.81
CA ASP A 626 6.96 5.49 22.29
C ASP A 626 6.34 5.58 23.70
N ALA A 627 5.41 4.68 24.04
CA ALA A 627 4.83 4.59 25.39
C ALA A 627 5.83 4.11 26.45
N ILE A 628 6.89 3.40 26.04
CA ILE A 628 7.99 2.99 26.92
C ILE A 628 9.08 4.08 26.96
N GLU A 629 9.43 4.61 25.78
CA GLU A 629 10.48 5.60 25.58
C GLU A 629 10.19 6.92 26.31
N GLY A 630 8.95 7.39 26.33
CA GLY A 630 8.57 8.65 26.97
C GLY A 630 8.90 8.68 28.47
N PRO A 631 8.36 7.76 29.28
CA PRO A 631 8.70 7.64 30.70
C PRO A 631 10.20 7.40 30.94
N LEU A 632 10.85 6.60 30.08
CA LEU A 632 12.28 6.30 30.20
C LEU A 632 13.15 7.55 29.98
N ALA A 633 12.91 8.29 28.90
CA ALA A 633 13.63 9.52 28.57
C ALA A 633 13.43 10.58 29.65
N PHE A 634 12.21 10.69 30.20
CA PHE A 634 11.91 11.54 31.34
C PHE A 634 12.74 11.17 32.57
N ALA A 635 12.74 9.89 32.96
CA ALA A 635 13.53 9.40 34.10
C ALA A 635 15.04 9.64 33.91
N GLN A 636 15.52 9.54 32.67
CA GLN A 636 16.93 9.74 32.29
C GLN A 636 17.30 11.21 32.01
N LYS A 637 16.34 12.15 32.09
CA LYS A 637 16.52 13.58 31.79
C LYS A 637 17.13 13.85 30.42
N ARG A 638 16.73 13.08 29.40
CA ARG A 638 17.15 13.26 28.01
C ARG A 638 15.96 13.55 27.11
N LYS A 639 16.23 14.02 25.90
CA LYS A 639 15.18 14.15 24.88
C LYS A 639 14.70 12.74 24.48
N PRO A 640 13.37 12.54 24.37
CA PRO A 640 12.81 11.30 23.86
C PRO A 640 13.06 11.15 22.35
N ASN A 641 13.21 9.91 21.91
CA ASN A 641 13.32 9.56 20.50
C ASN A 641 12.04 8.88 20.01
N TRP A 642 11.14 9.67 19.44
CA TRP A 642 9.86 9.17 18.95
C TRP A 642 10.01 8.42 17.63
N THR A 643 9.61 7.16 17.62
CA THR A 643 9.68 6.28 16.45
C THR A 643 8.33 6.10 15.76
N GLY A 644 7.22 6.35 16.47
CA GLY A 644 5.87 6.10 15.98
C GLY A 644 5.57 4.63 15.71
N LYS A 645 6.28 3.72 16.39
CA LYS A 645 6.19 2.26 16.23
C LYS A 645 5.80 1.58 17.53
#